data_AF-A0A927J572-F1
#
_entry.id   AF-A0A927J572-F1
#
_cell.length_a   1.000
_cell.length_b   1.000
_cell.length_c   1.000
_cell.angle_alpha   90.00
_cell.angle_beta   90.00
_cell.angle_gamma   90.00
#
_symmetry.space_group_name_H-M   'P 1'
#
loop_
_entity.id
_entity.type
_entity.pdbx_description
1 polymer ?
#
loop_
_entity_poly.entity_id
_entity_poly.type
_entity_poly.pdbx_seq_one_letter_code
_entity_poly.pdbx_strand_id
1 'polypeptide(L)'
;MKKRYCLILFVFSLFVCRVSSNTSDNLPYKDSKLSSHERVLDLLSRMTLEEKVGQLLCPLGWEMYDRQGDEVTYSEKFKDLVQNKHIGMLWAVYRADPWTKKTIENGLSPTLAAKVGNALQRYVLENTRLGIPLFIAEEAPHGHMAIGGTVFPSGIGQASTWNPVLLEKMGGAISKEIRSQGAHISYGPVLDLVRDARWSRVEETFGEDPVLAATLGAAIAKGNGKGQLNNPYSTITTLKHFIAYGIPEGGHNGNTALVGNREIHENFLPPFKKAIEAGALSVMTAYNSVDGIPCTANSDLLKNILKDKWNFGGFVVSDLVSVDGLKEQHLVSKSLEDAGVLALSSGVDVDLGFNSFSLLGDAFKNGKINMSDIDSAVYRVLKLKFDMGLFENPYVKIDDASKNVKTKEHISLARQLAQESIVLLENKKQTLPLSKKNKIAVIGPNADNPYNMLGDYTAPQNRKDIITVLDGIKSKIGGSRVEYVKGCAIRDTTDLSIKEAVEAALRADVAVVVVGGSSARDFKTKYIETGAAISSTESLSDMESGEGFDRSSLELMGKQLELLKAIKATGKPIIVVYIQGRPLNMNWAHEYADALLTGWYPGQEGGAAIANVLFGDYNPAGRLPISVPRSVGQIPVYYNRKNPWGHDYVEMTSKPLYSFGYGLSYTQFEYTNMTTKQLSLYDFEVSCVLKNTGKYDGEEVVQLYVKDEFASLVQPVKQLKHFERVFLKKGEEKLITFHLNKDDLSILDKNLEQVVEPGDFTLMVGSSSDNIKLEKRITVNPKQAILTDEFIYDINKVSFPSVHSATIEETPAGLVSAFFGGEYEGHPEVSIYVSRRVGSEWTSPVKVVDGIVNDSVRKACYNPVLFQVQGKELILFYKIGYNVQDWSGYLIRSFDNGLTWTKPEALPEGFLGPIKNRPLLVDETLICGSSTENDGWKVHFEFTNDLGKMWTKTNPINDKTCSIIQPSILQHKDGTLQTVCRSQNEAVVSSFSSDKGKTWTKSFPLHLPNNNSGLDAIALADGRFLMVYNHVKASQSAYMTRMRTPLNVAVSNDGIHWDNILVLEDSPIKEYSYPSVIQDKKGIVHIVYTWRRENVKYVEIDPSQLYVLPANVK
;
A
#
# COMPACT_ATOMS: atom_id res chain seq x y z
N MET A 1 -65.15 18.11 63.15
CA MET A 1 -65.29 16.80 63.82
C MET A 1 -64.69 15.72 62.93
N LYS A 2 -63.75 14.95 63.51
CA LYS A 2 -63.22 13.60 63.18
C LYS A 2 -63.03 13.14 61.72
N LYS A 3 -61.77 12.70 61.49
CA LYS A 3 -61.21 11.89 60.39
C LYS A 3 -61.75 10.44 60.34
N ARG A 4 -61.55 9.80 59.15
CA ARG A 4 -61.12 8.39 58.88
C ARG A 4 -62.18 7.27 59.02
N TYR A 5 -62.30 6.20 58.21
CA TYR A 5 -61.41 5.46 57.27
C TYR A 5 -62.22 4.57 56.27
N CYS A 6 -61.59 4.24 55.13
CA CYS A 6 -61.71 3.04 54.26
C CYS A 6 -63.02 2.73 53.48
N LEU A 7 -62.95 2.75 52.13
CA LEU A 7 -62.76 1.53 51.30
C LEU A 7 -62.49 1.91 49.82
N ILE A 8 -61.38 1.41 49.28
CA ILE A 8 -61.00 1.42 47.86
C ILE A 8 -61.23 -0.01 47.35
N LEU A 9 -61.89 -0.17 46.19
CA LEU A 9 -61.65 -1.16 45.10
C LEU A 9 -62.95 -1.61 44.41
N PHE A 10 -62.82 -1.79 43.09
CA PHE A 10 -63.75 -2.42 42.14
C PHE A 10 -64.99 -1.63 41.73
N VAL A 11 -64.88 -0.97 40.56
CA VAL A 11 -65.69 -1.16 39.35
C VAL A 11 -65.48 0.07 38.47
N PHE A 12 -64.52 0.00 37.54
CA PHE A 12 -64.47 0.82 36.34
C PHE A 12 -63.73 0.01 35.27
N SER A 13 -64.42 -1.00 34.76
CA SER A 13 -64.12 -1.69 33.51
C SER A 13 -65.28 -1.43 32.57
N LEU A 14 -64.98 -1.22 31.28
CA LEU A 14 -65.87 -0.86 30.17
C LEU A 14 -66.06 0.65 29.94
N PHE A 15 -65.05 1.29 29.35
CA PHE A 15 -65.21 2.18 28.19
C PHE A 15 -63.82 2.40 27.54
N VAL A 16 -63.35 1.39 26.80
CA VAL A 16 -62.22 1.52 25.87
C VAL A 16 -62.79 1.88 24.51
N CYS A 17 -62.90 3.19 24.23
CA CYS A 17 -63.04 3.67 22.87
C CYS A 17 -61.65 4.02 22.34
N ARG A 18 -61.27 3.29 21.29
CA ARG A 18 -60.05 3.42 20.49
C ARG A 18 -59.68 4.87 20.20
N VAL A 19 -58.59 5.34 20.80
CA VAL A 19 -57.71 6.28 20.13
C VAL A 19 -56.67 5.42 19.42
N SER A 20 -56.83 5.27 18.11
CA SER A 20 -55.77 4.72 17.25
C SER A 20 -54.60 5.68 17.27
N SER A 21 -53.60 5.40 18.10
CA SER A 21 -52.27 5.98 17.93
C SER A 21 -51.66 5.39 16.66
N ASN A 22 -51.82 6.09 15.53
CA ASN A 22 -50.92 5.96 14.39
C ASN A 22 -49.57 6.57 14.78
N THR A 23 -48.82 5.91 15.66
CA THR A 23 -47.36 6.03 15.68
C THR A 23 -46.87 5.00 14.68
N SER A 24 -46.53 5.44 13.46
CA SER A 24 -45.65 4.64 12.61
C SER A 24 -44.38 4.39 13.41
N ASP A 25 -44.15 3.16 13.85
CA ASP A 25 -42.92 2.74 14.52
C ASP A 25 -41.74 3.10 13.61
N ASN A 26 -41.04 4.19 13.91
CA ASN A 26 -39.89 4.64 13.14
C ASN A 26 -38.69 3.77 13.56
N LEU A 27 -38.58 2.58 12.96
CA LEU A 27 -37.51 1.63 13.25
C LEU A 27 -36.14 2.28 12.99
N PRO A 28 -35.20 2.31 13.95
CA PRO A 28 -33.92 3.01 13.78
C PRO A 28 -33.15 2.58 12.53
N TYR A 29 -33.09 1.28 12.21
CA TYR A 29 -32.42 0.84 10.99
C TYR A 29 -33.04 1.35 9.68
N LYS A 30 -34.29 1.86 9.69
CA LYS A 30 -34.93 2.50 8.54
C LYS A 30 -34.78 4.04 8.54
N ASP A 31 -34.24 4.63 9.60
CA ASP A 31 -33.99 6.08 9.66
C ASP A 31 -32.65 6.41 8.99
N SER A 32 -32.72 7.01 7.80
CA SER A 32 -31.54 7.41 7.02
C SER A 32 -30.73 8.55 7.64
N LYS A 33 -31.20 9.16 8.74
CA LYS A 33 -30.45 10.16 9.50
C LYS A 33 -29.43 9.55 10.46
N LEU A 34 -29.58 8.27 10.80
CA LEU A 34 -28.62 7.55 11.65
C LEU A 34 -27.43 7.06 10.82
N SER A 35 -26.28 6.92 11.47
CA SER A 35 -25.09 6.36 10.83
C SER A 35 -25.30 4.90 10.43
N SER A 36 -24.60 4.44 9.39
CA SER A 36 -24.62 3.02 9.01
C SER A 36 -24.29 2.11 10.19
N HIS A 37 -23.38 2.51 11.08
CA HIS A 37 -23.06 1.75 12.29
C HIS A 37 -24.28 1.56 13.21
N GLU A 38 -24.96 2.65 13.58
CA GLU A 38 -26.15 2.60 14.44
C GLU A 38 -27.28 1.77 13.81
N ARG A 39 -27.49 1.93 12.50
CA ARG A 39 -28.51 1.19 11.75
C ARG A 39 -28.21 -0.30 11.69
N VAL A 40 -26.95 -0.69 11.51
CA VAL A 40 -26.53 -2.10 11.53
C VAL A 40 -26.73 -2.71 12.91
N LEU A 41 -26.36 -2.02 13.99
CA LEU A 41 -26.55 -2.53 15.35
C LEU A 41 -28.04 -2.76 15.68
N ASP A 42 -28.91 -1.80 15.31
CA ASP A 42 -30.35 -1.97 15.46
C ASP A 42 -30.87 -3.15 14.63
N LEU A 43 -30.47 -3.26 13.36
CA LEU A 43 -30.89 -4.35 12.48
C LEU A 43 -30.41 -5.72 13.00
N LEU A 44 -29.14 -5.86 13.38
CA LEU A 44 -28.56 -7.09 13.93
C LEU A 44 -29.31 -7.57 15.18
N SER A 45 -29.73 -6.64 16.06
CA SER A 45 -30.48 -6.99 17.27
C SER A 45 -31.87 -7.55 17.00
N ARG A 46 -32.41 -7.32 15.80
CA ARG A 46 -33.75 -7.74 15.36
C ARG A 46 -33.72 -9.03 14.53
N MET A 47 -32.54 -9.46 14.07
CA MET A 47 -32.38 -10.61 13.20
C MET A 47 -32.40 -11.92 13.98
N THR A 48 -33.06 -12.93 13.42
CA THR A 48 -32.90 -14.32 13.86
C THR A 48 -31.54 -14.87 13.45
N LEU A 49 -31.14 -16.03 14.00
CA LEU A 49 -29.92 -16.71 13.58
C LEU A 49 -29.97 -17.07 12.09
N GLU A 50 -31.11 -17.53 11.60
CA GLU A 50 -31.32 -17.92 10.21
C GLU A 50 -31.23 -16.70 9.27
N GLU A 51 -31.78 -15.54 9.66
CA GLU A 51 -31.64 -14.29 8.91
C GLU A 51 -30.19 -13.79 8.89
N LYS A 52 -29.44 -13.97 9.98
CA LYS A 52 -28.00 -13.65 10.08
C LYS A 52 -27.18 -14.52 9.12
N VAL A 53 -27.33 -15.85 9.22
CA VAL A 53 -26.64 -16.79 8.32
C VAL A 53 -26.98 -16.49 6.86
N GLY A 54 -28.25 -16.20 6.56
CA GLY A 54 -28.70 -15.86 5.21
C GLY A 54 -27.93 -14.69 4.57
N GLN A 55 -27.50 -13.70 5.35
CA GLN A 55 -26.69 -12.58 4.83
C GLN A 55 -25.28 -12.98 4.37
N LEU A 56 -24.80 -14.15 4.79
CA LEU A 56 -23.47 -14.67 4.45
C LEU A 56 -23.51 -15.67 3.29
N LEU A 57 -24.70 -15.97 2.76
CA LEU A 57 -24.92 -16.90 1.66
C LEU A 57 -24.89 -16.16 0.32
N CYS A 58 -24.08 -16.65 -0.61
CA CYS A 58 -24.01 -16.14 -1.98
C CYS A 58 -24.19 -17.28 -3.01
N PRO A 59 -25.44 -17.70 -3.29
CA PRO A 59 -25.73 -18.64 -4.37
C PRO A 59 -25.61 -18.03 -5.77
N LEU A 60 -25.66 -18.90 -6.77
CA LEU A 60 -25.65 -18.57 -8.20
C LEU A 60 -26.90 -17.78 -8.62
N GLY A 61 -26.73 -16.81 -9.52
CA GLY A 61 -27.76 -15.81 -9.85
C GLY A 61 -28.52 -16.05 -11.15
N TRP A 62 -27.92 -16.69 -12.17
CA TRP A 62 -28.52 -16.81 -13.51
C TRP A 62 -29.74 -17.74 -13.59
N GLU A 63 -30.05 -18.45 -12.50
CA GLU A 63 -31.24 -19.30 -12.31
C GLU A 63 -32.33 -18.62 -11.46
N MET A 64 -32.09 -17.40 -10.97
CA MET A 64 -32.97 -16.69 -10.04
C MET A 64 -34.08 -15.91 -10.74
N TYR A 65 -34.14 -15.97 -12.07
CA TYR A 65 -35.16 -15.31 -12.88
C TYR A 65 -35.71 -16.23 -13.96
N ASP A 66 -36.96 -15.97 -14.33
CA ASP A 66 -37.61 -16.52 -15.51
C ASP A 66 -37.74 -15.44 -16.57
N ARG A 67 -37.54 -15.82 -17.84
CA ARG A 67 -37.69 -14.94 -19.00
C ARG A 67 -38.63 -15.57 -20.02
N GLN A 68 -39.62 -14.80 -20.48
CA GLN A 68 -40.48 -15.14 -21.61
C GLN A 68 -40.56 -13.93 -22.55
N GLY A 69 -39.78 -13.96 -23.64
CA GLY A 69 -39.64 -12.80 -24.52
C GLY A 69 -38.99 -11.62 -23.78
N ASP A 70 -39.69 -10.48 -23.71
CA ASP A 70 -39.22 -9.26 -23.03
C ASP A 70 -39.78 -9.09 -21.60
N GLU A 71 -40.57 -10.08 -21.16
CA GLU A 71 -41.07 -10.19 -19.80
C GLU A 71 -40.09 -11.01 -18.97
N VAL A 72 -39.76 -10.48 -17.78
CA VAL A 72 -38.84 -11.09 -16.83
C VAL A 72 -39.39 -10.96 -15.42
N THR A 73 -39.21 -12.01 -14.63
CA THR A 73 -39.61 -12.03 -13.22
C THR A 73 -38.65 -12.92 -12.42
N TYR A 74 -38.72 -12.88 -11.10
CA TYR A 74 -38.04 -13.84 -10.23
C TYR A 74 -38.54 -15.28 -10.46
N SER A 75 -37.68 -16.28 -10.27
CA SER A 75 -38.04 -17.70 -10.39
C SER A 75 -38.57 -18.30 -9.08
N GLU A 76 -39.19 -19.48 -9.14
CA GLU A 76 -39.57 -20.23 -7.93
C GLU A 76 -38.36 -20.62 -7.08
N LYS A 77 -37.22 -20.94 -7.70
CA LYS A 77 -35.96 -21.23 -6.99
C LYS A 77 -35.50 -20.02 -6.16
N PHE A 78 -35.64 -18.82 -6.69
CA PHE A 78 -35.33 -17.60 -5.94
C PHE A 78 -36.26 -17.42 -4.75
N LYS A 79 -37.57 -17.60 -4.91
CA LYS A 79 -38.53 -17.53 -3.80
C LYS A 79 -38.17 -18.51 -2.69
N ASP A 80 -37.89 -19.75 -3.05
CA ASP A 80 -37.51 -20.81 -2.12
C ASP A 80 -36.27 -20.41 -1.30
N LEU A 81 -35.22 -19.92 -1.96
CA LEU A 81 -34.01 -19.47 -1.26
C LEU A 81 -34.24 -18.25 -0.37
N VAL A 82 -35.07 -17.28 -0.79
CA VAL A 82 -35.40 -16.11 0.04
C VAL A 82 -36.20 -16.53 1.28
N GLN A 83 -37.19 -17.41 1.13
CA GLN A 83 -38.07 -17.81 2.23
C GLN A 83 -37.41 -18.80 3.20
N ASN A 84 -36.63 -19.76 2.66
CA ASN A 84 -36.08 -20.87 3.45
C ASN A 84 -34.61 -20.67 3.84
N LYS A 85 -33.87 -19.79 3.16
CA LYS A 85 -32.44 -19.55 3.41
C LYS A 85 -32.10 -18.07 3.68
N HIS A 86 -33.07 -17.15 3.57
CA HIS A 86 -32.90 -15.73 3.86
C HIS A 86 -31.70 -15.07 3.14
N ILE A 87 -31.42 -15.53 1.91
CA ILE A 87 -30.22 -15.15 1.15
C ILE A 87 -30.05 -13.63 1.08
N GLY A 88 -28.82 -13.16 1.31
CA GLY A 88 -28.48 -11.74 1.30
C GLY A 88 -27.67 -11.29 0.07
N MET A 89 -27.18 -12.22 -0.73
CA MET A 89 -26.35 -11.95 -1.90
C MET A 89 -26.65 -12.95 -3.03
N LEU A 90 -26.45 -12.53 -4.27
CA LEU A 90 -26.39 -13.39 -5.46
C LEU A 90 -25.13 -13.07 -6.25
N TRP A 91 -24.53 -14.07 -6.88
CA TRP A 91 -23.44 -13.88 -7.83
C TRP A 91 -23.85 -14.27 -9.25
N ALA A 92 -23.39 -13.50 -10.23
CA ALA A 92 -23.55 -13.80 -11.66
C ALA A 92 -25.03 -13.88 -12.09
N VAL A 93 -25.86 -12.92 -11.67
CA VAL A 93 -27.26 -12.83 -12.12
C VAL A 93 -27.31 -12.50 -13.61
N TYR A 94 -26.39 -11.66 -14.09
CA TYR A 94 -26.35 -11.18 -15.47
C TYR A 94 -25.33 -11.92 -16.34
N ARG A 95 -24.53 -12.79 -15.74
CA ARG A 95 -23.55 -13.63 -16.44
C ARG A 95 -24.20 -14.44 -17.54
N ALA A 96 -23.56 -14.46 -18.69
CA ALA A 96 -23.92 -15.31 -19.80
C ALA A 96 -22.67 -15.87 -20.46
N ASP A 97 -22.60 -17.18 -20.60
CA ASP A 97 -21.55 -17.93 -21.29
C ASP A 97 -21.99 -19.41 -21.42
N PRO A 98 -21.24 -20.27 -22.14
CA PRO A 98 -21.60 -21.68 -22.33
C PRO A 98 -21.88 -22.46 -21.03
N TRP A 99 -21.22 -22.14 -19.92
CA TRP A 99 -21.45 -22.79 -18.63
C TRP A 99 -22.83 -22.45 -18.05
N THR A 100 -23.22 -21.18 -18.08
CA THR A 100 -24.57 -20.72 -17.66
C THR A 100 -25.69 -21.13 -18.62
N LYS A 101 -25.33 -21.59 -19.84
CA LYS A 101 -26.24 -21.89 -20.95
C LYS A 101 -27.06 -20.67 -21.42
N LYS A 102 -26.62 -19.46 -21.09
CA LYS A 102 -27.23 -18.21 -21.57
C LYS A 102 -26.54 -17.73 -22.84
N THR A 103 -27.34 -17.41 -23.85
CA THR A 103 -26.96 -16.90 -25.16
C THR A 103 -27.55 -15.50 -25.37
N ILE A 104 -27.22 -14.83 -26.47
CA ILE A 104 -27.86 -13.56 -26.86
C ILE A 104 -29.39 -13.71 -26.95
N GLU A 105 -29.88 -14.88 -27.35
CA GLU A 105 -31.31 -15.13 -27.56
C GLU A 105 -32.07 -15.28 -26.24
N ASN A 106 -31.52 -15.99 -25.25
CA ASN A 106 -32.23 -16.34 -24.01
C ASN A 106 -31.69 -15.63 -22.74
N GLY A 107 -30.54 -14.95 -22.80
CA GLY A 107 -29.93 -14.23 -21.68
C GLY A 107 -30.56 -12.85 -21.42
N LEU A 108 -29.90 -11.97 -20.69
CA LEU A 108 -30.47 -10.65 -20.35
C LEU A 108 -29.76 -9.55 -21.13
N SER A 109 -30.50 -8.80 -21.95
CA SER A 109 -30.02 -7.51 -22.45
C SER A 109 -29.90 -6.50 -21.31
N PRO A 110 -29.18 -5.38 -21.47
CA PRO A 110 -29.03 -4.39 -20.38
C PRO A 110 -30.35 -3.92 -19.78
N THR A 111 -31.36 -3.68 -20.62
CA THR A 111 -32.71 -3.31 -20.19
C THR A 111 -33.38 -4.43 -19.38
N LEU A 112 -33.25 -5.68 -19.81
CA LEU A 112 -33.84 -6.83 -19.11
C LEU A 112 -33.10 -7.11 -17.79
N ALA A 113 -31.78 -6.92 -17.74
CA ALA A 113 -30.99 -7.01 -16.52
C ALA A 113 -31.48 -6.03 -15.45
N ALA A 114 -31.71 -4.76 -15.82
CA ALA A 114 -32.29 -3.75 -14.93
C ALA A 114 -33.70 -4.12 -14.44
N LYS A 115 -34.55 -4.67 -15.33
CA LYS A 115 -35.88 -5.17 -14.93
C LYS A 115 -35.78 -6.33 -13.93
N VAL A 116 -34.92 -7.32 -14.19
CA VAL A 116 -34.68 -8.47 -13.29
C VAL A 116 -34.15 -7.99 -11.94
N GLY A 117 -33.12 -7.14 -11.93
CA GLY A 117 -32.54 -6.60 -10.70
C GLY A 117 -33.60 -5.91 -9.83
N ASN A 118 -34.43 -5.06 -10.43
CA ASN A 118 -35.54 -4.41 -9.72
C ASN A 118 -36.61 -5.41 -9.22
N ALA A 119 -36.91 -6.47 -9.99
CA ALA A 119 -37.87 -7.49 -9.58
C ALA A 119 -37.37 -8.32 -8.38
N LEU A 120 -36.09 -8.70 -8.39
CA LEU A 120 -35.45 -9.42 -7.28
C LEU A 120 -35.42 -8.56 -6.01
N GLN A 121 -35.00 -7.30 -6.12
CA GLN A 121 -34.99 -6.36 -4.99
C GLN A 121 -36.39 -6.14 -4.43
N ARG A 122 -37.40 -5.96 -5.29
CA ARG A 122 -38.78 -5.74 -4.85
C ARG A 122 -39.32 -6.93 -4.05
N TYR A 123 -39.06 -8.15 -4.54
CA TYR A 123 -39.53 -9.35 -3.87
C TYR A 123 -38.97 -9.47 -2.44
N VAL A 124 -37.66 -9.27 -2.23
CA VAL A 124 -37.09 -9.35 -0.87
C VAL A 124 -37.60 -8.25 0.05
N LEU A 125 -37.86 -7.06 -0.47
CA LEU A 125 -38.38 -5.93 0.32
C LEU A 125 -39.83 -6.13 0.75
N GLU A 126 -40.66 -6.72 -0.12
CA GLU A 126 -42.10 -6.88 0.11
C GLU A 126 -42.47 -8.20 0.80
N ASN A 127 -41.64 -9.25 0.68
CA ASN A 127 -41.96 -10.61 1.12
C ASN A 127 -41.05 -11.13 2.24
N THR A 128 -40.27 -10.26 2.88
CA THR A 128 -39.49 -10.61 4.08
C THR A 128 -39.80 -9.65 5.22
N ARG A 129 -39.68 -10.14 6.47
CA ARG A 129 -40.05 -9.37 7.67
C ARG A 129 -39.23 -8.09 7.86
N LEU A 130 -37.92 -8.14 7.58
CA LEU A 130 -37.00 -7.02 7.81
C LEU A 130 -36.75 -6.18 6.55
N GLY A 131 -37.08 -6.69 5.35
CA GLY A 131 -36.88 -5.98 4.09
C GLY A 131 -35.42 -5.62 3.84
N ILE A 132 -34.51 -6.59 3.95
CA ILE A 132 -33.07 -6.38 3.75
C ILE A 132 -32.78 -6.51 2.24
N PRO A 133 -32.24 -5.47 1.56
CA PRO A 133 -31.90 -5.55 0.14
C PRO A 133 -30.85 -6.62 -0.16
N LEU A 134 -30.85 -7.13 -1.39
CA LEU A 134 -29.81 -8.04 -1.87
C LEU A 134 -28.58 -7.27 -2.33
N PHE A 135 -27.41 -7.88 -2.16
CA PHE A 135 -26.28 -7.60 -3.05
C PHE A 135 -26.35 -8.48 -4.29
N ILE A 136 -25.99 -7.92 -5.44
CA ILE A 136 -25.83 -8.62 -6.70
C ILE A 136 -24.39 -8.38 -7.14
N ALA A 137 -23.60 -9.44 -7.20
CA ALA A 137 -22.19 -9.42 -7.57
C ALA A 137 -21.99 -9.95 -8.99
N GLU A 138 -21.15 -9.29 -9.78
CA GLU A 138 -20.90 -9.65 -11.18
C GLU A 138 -19.40 -9.73 -11.47
N GLU A 139 -19.04 -10.56 -12.45
CA GLU A 139 -17.67 -10.65 -12.95
C GLU A 139 -17.29 -9.41 -13.74
N ALA A 140 -16.10 -8.87 -13.45
CA ALA A 140 -15.62 -7.61 -13.99
C ALA A 140 -14.11 -7.58 -14.34
N PRO A 141 -13.45 -8.69 -14.78
CA PRO A 141 -11.98 -8.69 -14.97
C PRO A 141 -11.50 -7.77 -16.11
N HIS A 142 -12.30 -7.60 -17.17
CA HIS A 142 -11.97 -6.73 -18.31
C HIS A 142 -13.21 -6.16 -19.01
N GLY A 143 -14.23 -5.84 -18.21
CA GLY A 143 -15.56 -5.49 -18.69
C GLY A 143 -16.62 -6.18 -17.83
N HIS A 144 -17.84 -5.66 -17.82
CA HIS A 144 -18.95 -6.36 -17.18
C HIS A 144 -19.27 -7.62 -18.01
N MET A 145 -19.14 -8.81 -17.42
CA MET A 145 -19.40 -10.10 -18.08
C MET A 145 -20.91 -10.36 -18.28
N ALA A 146 -21.59 -9.43 -18.94
CA ALA A 146 -23.02 -9.50 -19.26
C ALA A 146 -23.25 -9.19 -20.75
N ILE A 147 -24.36 -9.69 -21.30
CA ILE A 147 -24.70 -9.47 -22.71
C ILE A 147 -24.86 -7.97 -22.97
N GLY A 148 -24.14 -7.49 -23.99
CA GLY A 148 -24.15 -6.08 -24.37
C GLY A 148 -23.16 -5.22 -23.58
N GLY A 149 -22.40 -5.75 -22.62
CA GLY A 149 -21.30 -5.03 -21.98
C GLY A 149 -20.14 -4.71 -22.93
N THR A 150 -19.34 -3.69 -22.58
CA THR A 150 -18.10 -3.38 -23.31
C THR A 150 -16.98 -4.36 -22.91
N VAL A 151 -16.29 -4.93 -23.90
CA VAL A 151 -15.16 -5.86 -23.68
C VAL A 151 -13.83 -5.16 -23.96
N PHE A 152 -13.03 -4.96 -22.91
CA PHE A 152 -11.70 -4.36 -22.94
C PHE A 152 -10.61 -5.44 -23.19
N PRO A 153 -9.33 -5.06 -23.39
CA PRO A 153 -8.25 -6.05 -23.38
C PRO A 153 -8.21 -6.85 -22.07
N SER A 154 -7.76 -8.10 -22.12
CA SER A 154 -7.54 -8.93 -20.92
C SER A 154 -6.52 -8.28 -19.97
N GLY A 155 -6.46 -8.73 -18.71
CA GLY A 155 -5.61 -8.13 -17.66
C GLY A 155 -4.15 -7.94 -18.09
N ILE A 156 -3.55 -8.93 -18.75
CA ILE A 156 -2.15 -8.83 -19.21
C ILE A 156 -2.00 -7.78 -20.34
N GLY A 157 -3.03 -7.61 -21.17
CA GLY A 157 -3.13 -6.53 -22.14
C GLY A 157 -3.27 -5.16 -21.48
N GLN A 158 -4.14 -5.05 -20.47
CA GLN A 158 -4.29 -3.82 -19.68
C GLN A 158 -2.96 -3.42 -19.02
N ALA A 159 -2.22 -4.38 -18.45
CA ALA A 159 -0.92 -4.13 -17.85
C ALA A 159 0.13 -3.68 -18.86
N SER A 160 0.03 -4.12 -20.11
CA SER A 160 0.95 -3.70 -21.18
C SER A 160 0.84 -2.22 -21.54
N THR A 161 -0.23 -1.53 -21.09
CA THR A 161 -0.38 -0.08 -21.26
C THR A 161 0.54 0.73 -20.34
N TRP A 162 0.85 0.20 -19.15
CA TRP A 162 1.54 0.95 -18.08
C TRP A 162 0.89 2.32 -17.81
N ASN A 163 -0.45 2.40 -17.92
CA ASN A 163 -1.19 3.65 -17.86
C ASN A 163 -2.28 3.63 -16.77
N PRO A 164 -1.94 3.96 -15.50
CA PRO A 164 -2.92 3.96 -14.40
C PRO A 164 -4.08 4.92 -14.66
N VAL A 165 -3.87 6.04 -15.36
CA VAL A 165 -4.96 6.99 -15.67
C VAL A 165 -6.00 6.34 -16.58
N LEU A 166 -5.57 5.53 -17.54
CA LEU A 166 -6.46 4.82 -18.44
C LEU A 166 -7.21 3.69 -17.73
N LEU A 167 -6.54 2.99 -16.81
CA LEU A 167 -7.15 1.94 -15.99
C LEU A 167 -8.19 2.49 -15.01
N GLU A 168 -7.98 3.69 -14.47
CA GLU A 168 -8.99 4.38 -13.65
C GLU A 168 -10.25 4.70 -14.47
N LYS A 169 -10.10 5.19 -15.70
CA LYS A 169 -11.24 5.41 -16.62
C LYS A 169 -11.97 4.12 -16.94
N MET A 170 -11.23 3.02 -17.13
CA MET A 170 -11.80 1.70 -17.38
C MET A 170 -12.64 1.22 -16.20
N GLY A 171 -12.12 1.31 -14.96
CA GLY A 171 -12.90 1.00 -13.75
C GLY A 171 -14.18 1.86 -13.65
N GLY A 172 -14.10 3.15 -13.98
CA GLY A 172 -15.27 4.03 -14.05
C GLY A 172 -16.31 3.59 -15.08
N ALA A 173 -15.87 3.13 -16.26
CA ALA A 173 -16.77 2.60 -17.27
C ALA A 173 -17.44 1.28 -16.80
N ILE A 174 -16.65 0.34 -16.28
CA ILE A 174 -17.12 -0.96 -15.79
C ILE A 174 -18.16 -0.78 -14.67
N SER A 175 -17.82 -0.01 -13.64
CA SER A 175 -18.70 0.25 -12.49
C SER A 175 -20.01 0.93 -12.94
N LYS A 176 -19.95 1.89 -13.86
CA LYS A 176 -21.13 2.52 -14.45
C LYS A 176 -22.02 1.53 -15.20
N GLU A 177 -21.45 0.62 -16.00
CA GLU A 177 -22.22 -0.41 -16.72
C GLU A 177 -22.89 -1.41 -15.78
N ILE A 178 -22.22 -1.80 -14.70
CA ILE A 178 -22.74 -2.71 -13.66
C ILE A 178 -23.88 -2.03 -12.88
N ARG A 179 -23.63 -0.83 -12.35
CA ARG A 179 -24.61 -0.08 -11.55
C ARG A 179 -25.84 0.31 -12.33
N SER A 180 -25.71 0.66 -13.61
CA SER A 180 -26.87 1.01 -14.44
C SER A 180 -27.81 -0.17 -14.68
N GLN A 181 -27.32 -1.41 -14.53
CA GLN A 181 -28.11 -2.64 -14.65
C GLN A 181 -28.65 -3.15 -13.30
N GLY A 182 -28.27 -2.53 -12.17
CA GLY A 182 -28.78 -2.88 -10.84
C GLY A 182 -27.89 -3.85 -10.04
N ALA A 183 -26.69 -4.19 -10.53
CA ALA A 183 -25.68 -4.90 -9.76
C ALA A 183 -24.85 -3.95 -8.88
N HIS A 184 -24.09 -4.48 -7.92
CA HIS A 184 -23.51 -3.71 -6.81
C HIS A 184 -22.01 -3.95 -6.59
N ILE A 185 -21.54 -5.16 -6.90
CA ILE A 185 -20.17 -5.61 -6.61
C ILE A 185 -19.51 -6.02 -7.94
N SER A 186 -18.24 -5.65 -8.10
CA SER A 186 -17.40 -5.99 -9.25
C SER A 186 -16.31 -6.95 -8.81
N TYR A 187 -16.31 -8.18 -9.34
CA TYR A 187 -15.25 -9.17 -9.10
C TYR A 187 -14.09 -8.94 -10.06
N GLY A 188 -12.98 -8.42 -9.51
CA GLY A 188 -11.84 -7.89 -10.24
C GLY A 188 -11.40 -6.56 -9.63
N PRO A 189 -10.13 -6.16 -9.81
CA PRO A 189 -9.12 -6.79 -10.65
C PRO A 189 -8.47 -8.05 -10.03
N VAL A 190 -7.79 -8.83 -10.88
CA VAL A 190 -6.95 -9.97 -10.47
C VAL A 190 -5.53 -9.46 -10.22
N LEU A 191 -5.04 -9.60 -8.98
CA LEU A 191 -3.76 -9.08 -8.50
C LEU A 191 -2.72 -10.17 -8.25
N ASP A 192 -2.99 -11.38 -8.72
CA ASP A 192 -2.01 -12.47 -8.72
C ASP A 192 -0.76 -12.09 -9.52
N LEU A 193 0.41 -12.41 -8.96
CA LEU A 193 1.68 -12.26 -9.66
C LEU A 193 2.05 -13.58 -10.33
N VAL A 194 2.37 -13.50 -11.62
CA VAL A 194 2.72 -14.67 -12.42
C VAL A 194 4.21 -14.96 -12.28
N ARG A 195 4.55 -16.13 -11.75
CA ARG A 195 5.91 -16.69 -11.84
C ARG A 195 5.96 -17.99 -12.63
N ASP A 196 4.80 -18.53 -13.02
CA ASP A 196 4.70 -19.70 -13.90
C ASP A 196 3.80 -19.42 -15.11
N ALA A 197 4.41 -19.23 -16.29
CA ALA A 197 3.69 -18.92 -17.52
C ALA A 197 2.88 -20.09 -18.09
N ARG A 198 2.97 -21.30 -17.50
CA ARG A 198 2.14 -22.46 -17.88
C ARG A 198 0.71 -22.36 -17.39
N TRP A 199 0.51 -21.63 -16.29
CA TRP A 199 -0.77 -21.47 -15.65
C TRP A 199 -1.77 -20.78 -16.58
N SER A 200 -3.02 -21.23 -16.53
CA SER A 200 -4.00 -20.86 -17.54
C SER A 200 -4.59 -19.46 -17.41
N ARG A 201 -4.56 -18.89 -16.21
CA ARG A 201 -5.18 -17.60 -15.89
C ARG A 201 -4.20 -16.42 -15.93
N VAL A 202 -3.02 -16.61 -16.54
CA VAL A 202 -2.03 -15.52 -16.78
C VAL A 202 -2.67 -14.31 -17.45
N GLU A 203 -3.62 -14.55 -18.36
CA GLU A 203 -4.33 -13.51 -19.11
C GLU A 203 -5.12 -12.54 -18.22
N GLU A 204 -5.53 -12.98 -17.03
CA GLU A 204 -6.32 -12.19 -16.10
C GLU A 204 -5.45 -11.25 -15.25
N THR A 205 -4.16 -11.53 -15.14
CA THR A 205 -3.22 -10.85 -14.21
C THR A 205 -2.61 -9.58 -14.81
N PHE A 206 -1.93 -8.80 -13.95
CA PHE A 206 -1.07 -7.70 -14.39
C PHE A 206 0.41 -8.08 -14.56
N GLY A 207 0.70 -9.38 -14.74
CA GLY A 207 2.03 -9.88 -15.03
C GLY A 207 2.84 -10.26 -13.78
N GLU A 208 4.14 -10.00 -13.78
CA GLU A 208 5.08 -10.57 -12.79
C GLU A 208 5.53 -9.60 -11.70
N ASP A 209 5.21 -8.30 -11.83
CA ASP A 209 5.78 -7.25 -10.97
C ASP A 209 4.79 -6.72 -9.92
N PRO A 210 5.18 -6.67 -8.63
CA PRO A 210 4.32 -6.17 -7.56
C PRO A 210 3.97 -4.69 -7.71
N VAL A 211 4.87 -3.83 -8.19
CA VAL A 211 4.63 -2.38 -8.26
C VAL A 211 3.68 -2.03 -9.40
N LEU A 212 3.84 -2.66 -10.56
CA LEU A 212 2.94 -2.53 -11.70
C LEU A 212 1.53 -3.02 -11.33
N ALA A 213 1.42 -4.24 -10.80
CA ALA A 213 0.13 -4.82 -10.40
C ALA A 213 -0.56 -3.97 -9.31
N ALA A 214 0.18 -3.53 -8.30
CA ALA A 214 -0.35 -2.67 -7.24
C ALA A 214 -0.86 -1.33 -7.80
N THR A 215 -0.11 -0.71 -8.71
CA THR A 215 -0.43 0.62 -9.24
C THR A 215 -1.65 0.59 -10.16
N LEU A 216 -1.75 -0.41 -11.03
CA LEU A 216 -2.89 -0.58 -11.92
C LEU A 216 -4.14 -1.07 -11.19
N GLY A 217 -3.97 -2.02 -10.25
CA GLY A 217 -5.05 -2.49 -9.38
C GLY A 217 -5.69 -1.37 -8.56
N ALA A 218 -4.85 -0.53 -7.94
CA ALA A 218 -5.30 0.65 -7.21
C ALA A 218 -6.02 1.66 -8.11
N ALA A 219 -5.58 1.84 -9.37
CA ALA A 219 -6.26 2.71 -10.32
C ALA A 219 -7.67 2.22 -10.66
N ILE A 220 -7.86 0.91 -10.88
CA ILE A 220 -9.19 0.33 -11.11
C ILE A 220 -10.09 0.50 -9.88
N ALA A 221 -9.56 0.24 -8.67
CA ALA A 221 -10.32 0.45 -7.43
C ALA A 221 -10.77 1.91 -7.24
N LYS A 222 -9.92 2.88 -7.59
CA LYS A 222 -10.31 4.31 -7.65
C LYS A 222 -11.42 4.55 -8.67
N GLY A 223 -11.25 4.02 -9.88
CA GLY A 223 -12.23 4.14 -10.97
C GLY A 223 -13.60 3.58 -10.61
N ASN A 224 -13.63 2.46 -9.90
CA ASN A 224 -14.85 1.82 -9.40
C ASN A 224 -15.56 2.64 -8.30
N GLY A 225 -14.95 3.69 -7.77
CA GLY A 225 -15.59 4.59 -6.82
C GLY A 225 -14.78 4.97 -5.60
N LYS A 226 -13.54 4.47 -5.44
CA LYS A 226 -12.67 4.82 -4.30
C LYS A 226 -13.35 4.56 -2.93
N GLY A 227 -14.16 3.51 -2.83
CA GLY A 227 -14.94 3.18 -1.63
C GLY A 227 -16.09 4.13 -1.29
N GLN A 228 -16.40 5.12 -2.13
CA GLN A 228 -17.49 6.08 -1.93
C GLN A 228 -18.81 5.50 -2.44
N LEU A 229 -19.42 4.60 -1.65
CA LEU A 229 -20.59 3.83 -2.08
C LEU A 229 -21.88 4.66 -2.24
N ASN A 230 -21.91 5.89 -1.73
CA ASN A 230 -23.04 6.82 -1.94
C ASN A 230 -23.07 7.43 -3.36
N ASN A 231 -22.01 7.26 -4.15
CA ASN A 231 -22.00 7.64 -5.55
C ASN A 231 -22.82 6.62 -6.38
N PRO A 232 -23.73 7.05 -7.26
CA PRO A 232 -24.71 6.18 -7.91
C PRO A 232 -24.08 5.10 -8.82
N TYR A 233 -22.88 5.35 -9.33
CA TYR A 233 -22.16 4.46 -10.24
C TYR A 233 -20.98 3.74 -9.58
N SER A 234 -20.81 3.85 -8.26
CA SER A 234 -19.73 3.15 -7.58
C SER A 234 -20.09 1.70 -7.24
N THR A 235 -19.14 0.80 -7.46
CA THR A 235 -19.25 -0.62 -7.09
C THR A 235 -18.29 -0.96 -5.96
N ILE A 236 -18.65 -1.99 -5.19
CA ILE A 236 -17.69 -2.63 -4.28
C ILE A 236 -16.71 -3.41 -5.14
N THR A 237 -15.43 -3.04 -5.08
CA THR A 237 -14.36 -3.76 -5.79
C THR A 237 -13.92 -4.96 -4.98
N THR A 238 -13.97 -6.16 -5.56
CA THR A 238 -13.45 -7.41 -4.96
C THR A 238 -12.10 -7.76 -5.57
N LEU A 239 -11.04 -7.66 -4.78
CA LEU A 239 -9.68 -8.03 -5.19
C LEU A 239 -9.53 -9.56 -5.16
N LYS A 240 -8.87 -10.15 -6.17
CA LYS A 240 -8.68 -11.61 -6.22
C LYS A 240 -7.34 -12.04 -6.83
N HIS A 241 -6.80 -13.22 -6.54
CA HIS A 241 -7.24 -14.17 -5.51
C HIS A 241 -6.24 -14.12 -4.34
N PHE A 242 -6.74 -14.07 -3.11
CA PHE A 242 -5.92 -13.91 -1.91
C PHE A 242 -5.59 -15.30 -1.32
N ILE A 243 -4.36 -15.85 -1.46
CA ILE A 243 -3.18 -15.24 -2.09
C ILE A 243 -2.26 -16.23 -2.82
N ALA A 244 -1.38 -15.66 -3.66
CA ALA A 244 -0.29 -16.33 -4.38
C ALA A 244 -0.78 -17.42 -5.36
N TYR A 245 -1.90 -17.17 -6.02
CA TYR A 245 -2.52 -18.16 -6.90
C TYR A 245 -1.77 -18.31 -8.23
N GLY A 246 -1.07 -17.27 -8.68
CA GLY A 246 -0.31 -17.24 -9.95
C GLY A 246 1.02 -17.98 -10.00
N ILE A 247 1.28 -18.84 -9.00
CA ILE A 247 2.49 -19.67 -8.90
C ILE A 247 2.20 -21.14 -8.54
N PRO A 248 1.19 -21.77 -9.14
CA PRO A 248 0.79 -23.10 -8.72
C PRO A 248 1.86 -24.14 -9.03
N GLU A 249 2.01 -25.14 -8.15
CA GLU A 249 2.89 -26.27 -8.38
C GLU A 249 2.55 -26.99 -9.69
N GLY A 250 3.56 -27.13 -10.57
CA GLY A 250 3.43 -27.74 -11.89
C GLY A 250 2.72 -26.86 -12.93
N GLY A 251 2.29 -25.65 -12.59
CA GLY A 251 1.48 -24.80 -13.45
C GLY A 251 -0.01 -25.14 -13.46
N HIS A 252 -0.49 -25.96 -12.52
CA HIS A 252 -1.87 -26.46 -12.48
C HIS A 252 -2.82 -25.58 -11.67
N ASN A 253 -3.95 -25.21 -12.26
CA ASN A 253 -4.97 -24.39 -11.62
C ASN A 253 -5.46 -25.01 -10.31
N GLY A 254 -5.42 -24.26 -9.20
CA GLY A 254 -5.85 -24.75 -7.88
C GLY A 254 -4.77 -25.40 -7.02
N ASN A 255 -3.60 -25.73 -7.58
CA ASN A 255 -2.54 -26.41 -6.82
C ASN A 255 -1.84 -25.52 -5.80
N THR A 256 -1.16 -26.16 -4.84
CA THR A 256 -0.38 -25.50 -3.79
C THR A 256 0.64 -24.50 -4.34
N ALA A 257 0.82 -23.39 -3.63
CA ALA A 257 1.85 -22.41 -3.87
C ALA A 257 3.01 -22.64 -2.89
N LEU A 258 4.17 -23.00 -3.42
CA LEU A 258 5.39 -23.22 -2.66
C LEU A 258 6.17 -21.91 -2.53
N VAL A 259 5.84 -21.12 -1.52
CA VAL A 259 6.38 -19.78 -1.32
C VAL A 259 6.61 -19.49 0.16
N GLY A 260 7.78 -18.94 0.48
CA GLY A 260 8.12 -18.59 1.86
C GLY A 260 7.37 -17.33 2.33
N ASN A 261 7.15 -17.21 3.63
CA ASN A 261 6.42 -16.08 4.22
C ASN A 261 7.01 -14.71 3.83
N ARG A 262 8.34 -14.60 3.74
CA ARG A 262 9.01 -13.37 3.28
C ARG A 262 8.58 -12.93 1.88
N GLU A 263 8.52 -13.86 0.93
CA GLU A 263 8.10 -13.57 -0.45
C GLU A 263 6.63 -13.14 -0.50
N ILE A 264 5.76 -13.75 0.31
CA ILE A 264 4.36 -13.31 0.47
C ILE A 264 4.29 -11.84 0.88
N HIS A 265 5.06 -11.44 1.89
CA HIS A 265 5.10 -10.07 2.39
C HIS A 265 5.76 -9.07 1.42
N GLU A 266 6.83 -9.47 0.73
CA GLU A 266 7.59 -8.58 -0.17
C GLU A 266 6.92 -8.40 -1.53
N ASN A 267 6.21 -9.43 -2.05
CA ASN A 267 5.73 -9.43 -3.42
C ASN A 267 4.21 -9.60 -3.54
N PHE A 268 3.59 -10.55 -2.84
CA PHE A 268 2.20 -10.92 -3.12
C PHE A 268 1.18 -10.08 -2.36
N LEU A 269 1.47 -9.68 -1.12
CA LEU A 269 0.62 -8.81 -0.30
C LEU A 269 0.55 -7.34 -0.77
N PRO A 270 1.65 -6.70 -1.22
CA PRO A 270 1.63 -5.28 -1.56
C PRO A 270 0.59 -4.85 -2.61
N PRO A 271 0.32 -5.60 -3.70
CA PRO A 271 -0.75 -5.28 -4.63
C PRO A 271 -2.13 -5.15 -3.97
N PHE A 272 -2.48 -6.09 -3.09
CA PHE A 272 -3.75 -6.06 -2.37
C PHE A 272 -3.82 -4.89 -1.40
N LYS A 273 -2.74 -4.66 -0.63
CA LYS A 273 -2.67 -3.55 0.34
C LYS A 273 -2.91 -2.21 -0.35
N LYS A 274 -2.21 -1.94 -1.47
CA LYS A 274 -2.33 -0.68 -2.22
C LYS A 274 -3.74 -0.48 -2.81
N ALA A 275 -4.39 -1.56 -3.27
CA ALA A 275 -5.74 -1.49 -3.80
C ALA A 275 -6.81 -1.31 -2.69
N ILE A 276 -6.58 -1.86 -1.49
CA ILE A 276 -7.41 -1.60 -0.29
C ILE A 276 -7.28 -0.12 0.13
N GLU A 277 -6.06 0.40 0.21
CA GLU A 277 -5.80 1.82 0.50
C GLU A 277 -6.43 2.76 -0.56
N ALA A 278 -6.62 2.26 -1.79
CA ALA A 278 -7.31 2.95 -2.86
C ALA A 278 -8.85 2.88 -2.79
N GLY A 279 -9.42 2.13 -1.85
CA GLY A 279 -10.85 2.06 -1.59
C GLY A 279 -11.54 0.76 -2.02
N ALA A 280 -10.80 -0.33 -2.25
CA ALA A 280 -11.41 -1.65 -2.38
C ALA A 280 -12.04 -2.10 -1.05
N LEU A 281 -13.23 -2.71 -1.12
CA LEU A 281 -14.06 -3.05 0.05
C LEU A 281 -14.45 -4.53 0.09
N SER A 282 -13.86 -5.34 -0.78
CA SER A 282 -14.01 -6.80 -0.78
C SER A 282 -12.71 -7.49 -1.21
N VAL A 283 -12.44 -8.67 -0.66
CA VAL A 283 -11.32 -9.55 -1.04
C VAL A 283 -11.84 -10.97 -1.22
N MET A 284 -11.47 -11.63 -2.31
CA MET A 284 -11.81 -13.02 -2.59
C MET A 284 -10.63 -13.93 -2.24
N THR A 285 -10.90 -15.02 -1.52
CA THR A 285 -9.89 -16.04 -1.21
C THR A 285 -9.46 -16.80 -2.47
N ALA A 286 -8.29 -17.43 -2.44
CA ALA A 286 -7.82 -18.29 -3.53
C ALA A 286 -8.13 -19.77 -3.28
N TYR A 287 -8.19 -20.56 -4.36
CA TYR A 287 -8.40 -22.02 -4.29
C TYR A 287 -7.22 -22.79 -3.69
N ASN A 288 -5.99 -22.29 -3.90
CA ASN A 288 -4.77 -22.98 -3.51
C ASN A 288 -4.55 -23.01 -1.98
N SER A 289 -3.52 -23.75 -1.59
CA SER A 289 -2.87 -23.60 -0.30
C SER A 289 -1.54 -22.84 -0.44
N VAL A 290 -1.10 -22.22 0.65
CA VAL A 290 0.25 -21.67 0.81
C VAL A 290 0.93 -22.47 1.91
N ASP A 291 2.04 -23.13 1.59
CA ASP A 291 2.77 -24.00 2.52
C ASP A 291 1.87 -25.03 3.23
N GLY A 292 0.90 -25.59 2.50
CA GLY A 292 -0.04 -26.59 3.02
C GLY A 292 -1.26 -26.04 3.76
N ILE A 293 -1.37 -24.72 3.99
CA ILE A 293 -2.54 -24.09 4.61
C ILE A 293 -3.48 -23.55 3.50
N PRO A 294 -4.72 -24.05 3.37
CA PRO A 294 -5.67 -23.55 2.37
C PRO A 294 -5.94 -22.06 2.54
N CYS A 295 -5.88 -21.27 1.46
CA CYS A 295 -6.10 -19.83 1.50
C CYS A 295 -7.47 -19.45 2.08
N THR A 296 -8.53 -20.22 1.76
CA THR A 296 -9.89 -20.05 2.31
C THR A 296 -10.00 -20.36 3.81
N ALA A 297 -8.97 -20.93 4.44
CA ALA A 297 -8.92 -21.22 5.88
C ALA A 297 -7.64 -20.67 6.55
N ASN A 298 -6.99 -19.67 5.96
CA ASN A 298 -5.74 -19.13 6.47
C ASN A 298 -5.97 -17.93 7.40
N SER A 299 -6.09 -18.20 8.70
CA SER A 299 -6.35 -17.16 9.70
C SER A 299 -5.22 -16.12 9.85
N ASP A 300 -3.97 -16.49 9.61
CA ASP A 300 -2.85 -15.54 9.65
C ASP A 300 -2.98 -14.50 8.54
N LEU A 301 -3.35 -14.92 7.33
CA LEU A 301 -3.54 -14.02 6.20
C LEU A 301 -4.85 -13.20 6.32
N LEU A 302 -5.97 -13.88 6.59
CA LEU A 302 -7.31 -13.27 6.51
C LEU A 302 -7.67 -12.46 7.76
N LYS A 303 -7.29 -12.93 8.96
CA LYS A 303 -7.60 -12.25 10.21
C LYS A 303 -6.42 -11.39 10.66
N ASN A 304 -5.27 -12.00 10.94
CA ASN A 304 -4.15 -11.29 11.56
C ASN A 304 -3.57 -10.20 10.64
N ILE A 305 -3.42 -10.47 9.35
CA ILE A 305 -2.91 -9.48 8.38
C ILE A 305 -4.04 -8.60 7.85
N LEU A 306 -5.00 -9.18 7.13
CA LEU A 306 -5.99 -8.39 6.39
C LEU A 306 -6.93 -7.61 7.32
N LYS A 307 -7.59 -8.28 8.27
CA LYS A 307 -8.55 -7.61 9.17
C LYS A 307 -7.86 -6.80 10.26
N ASP A 308 -6.89 -7.37 10.95
CA ASP A 308 -6.30 -6.76 12.15
C ASP A 308 -5.15 -5.81 11.81
N LYS A 309 -4.10 -6.27 11.11
CA LYS A 309 -2.93 -5.42 10.78
C LYS A 309 -3.25 -4.32 9.78
N TRP A 310 -4.10 -4.58 8.77
CA TRP A 310 -4.48 -3.58 7.77
C TRP A 310 -5.79 -2.85 8.09
N ASN A 311 -6.48 -3.22 9.17
CA ASN A 311 -7.76 -2.62 9.57
C ASN A 311 -8.79 -2.61 8.41
N PHE A 312 -8.88 -3.72 7.68
CA PHE A 312 -9.76 -3.82 6.51
C PHE A 312 -11.24 -3.77 6.92
N GLY A 313 -11.92 -2.69 6.52
CA GLY A 313 -13.33 -2.43 6.83
C GLY A 313 -14.36 -3.04 5.88
N GLY A 314 -13.90 -3.83 4.89
CA GLY A 314 -14.74 -4.55 3.92
C GLY A 314 -15.13 -5.95 4.38
N PHE A 315 -15.53 -6.82 3.44
CA PHE A 315 -15.80 -8.24 3.71
C PHE A 315 -14.90 -9.16 2.87
N VAL A 316 -14.64 -10.36 3.38
CA VAL A 316 -13.96 -11.43 2.65
C VAL A 316 -14.99 -12.39 2.08
N VAL A 317 -14.93 -12.67 0.79
CA VAL A 317 -15.75 -13.67 0.12
C VAL A 317 -14.89 -14.88 -0.27
N SER A 318 -15.43 -16.08 -0.18
CA SER A 318 -14.73 -17.25 -0.71
C SER A 318 -14.70 -17.21 -2.25
N ASP A 319 -13.73 -17.88 -2.88
CA ASP A 319 -13.94 -18.30 -4.28
C ASP A 319 -15.06 -19.36 -4.34
N LEU A 320 -15.62 -19.58 -5.53
CA LEU A 320 -16.78 -20.45 -5.76
C LEU A 320 -16.51 -21.87 -5.24
N VAL A 321 -17.33 -22.32 -4.30
CA VAL A 321 -17.24 -23.62 -3.61
C VAL A 321 -15.90 -23.90 -2.92
N SER A 322 -15.06 -22.88 -2.70
CA SER A 322 -13.75 -23.08 -2.05
C SER A 322 -13.86 -23.41 -0.56
N VAL A 323 -14.98 -23.07 0.10
CA VAL A 323 -15.27 -23.52 1.48
C VAL A 323 -15.55 -25.02 1.49
N ASP A 324 -16.38 -25.52 0.58
CA ASP A 324 -16.64 -26.96 0.41
C ASP A 324 -15.34 -27.71 0.07
N GLY A 325 -14.47 -27.07 -0.73
CA GLY A 325 -13.14 -27.54 -1.08
C GLY A 325 -12.24 -27.86 0.13
N LEU A 326 -12.47 -27.27 1.31
CA LEU A 326 -11.75 -27.62 2.53
C LEU A 326 -11.98 -29.09 2.93
N LYS A 327 -13.18 -29.62 2.68
CA LYS A 327 -13.50 -31.04 2.87
C LYS A 327 -13.13 -31.85 1.64
N GLU A 328 -13.47 -31.37 0.44
CA GLU A 328 -13.51 -32.22 -0.76
C GLU A 328 -12.20 -32.30 -1.53
N GLN A 329 -11.40 -31.23 -1.49
CA GLN A 329 -10.17 -31.11 -2.25
C GLN A 329 -8.95 -31.11 -1.32
N HIS A 330 -8.97 -30.27 -0.28
CA HIS A 330 -7.85 -30.12 0.67
C HIS A 330 -7.85 -31.16 1.79
N LEU A 331 -8.99 -31.81 2.04
CA LEU A 331 -9.17 -32.85 3.08
C LEU A 331 -8.78 -32.38 4.51
N VAL A 332 -8.93 -31.08 4.80
CA VAL A 332 -8.64 -30.48 6.12
C VAL A 332 -9.87 -30.39 7.03
N SER A 333 -11.05 -30.75 6.54
CA SER A 333 -12.32 -30.76 7.28
C SER A 333 -13.07 -32.08 7.08
N LYS A 334 -13.70 -32.60 8.14
CA LYS A 334 -14.41 -33.89 8.12
C LYS A 334 -15.83 -33.80 7.57
N SER A 335 -16.44 -32.62 7.61
CA SER A 335 -17.80 -32.35 7.17
C SER A 335 -17.91 -30.93 6.58
N LEU A 336 -18.98 -30.65 5.83
CA LEU A 336 -19.25 -29.29 5.33
C LEU A 336 -19.58 -28.31 6.47
N GLU A 337 -20.19 -28.79 7.56
CA GLU A 337 -20.39 -27.98 8.78
C GLU A 337 -19.04 -27.56 9.38
N ASP A 338 -18.09 -28.49 9.52
CA ASP A 338 -16.75 -28.18 10.03
C ASP A 338 -15.97 -27.25 9.09
N ALA A 339 -16.15 -27.40 7.77
CA ALA A 339 -15.55 -26.52 6.77
C ALA A 339 -16.08 -25.08 6.88
N GLY A 340 -17.40 -24.91 7.03
CA GLY A 340 -18.02 -23.61 7.25
C GLY A 340 -17.53 -22.93 8.53
N VAL A 341 -17.43 -23.68 9.64
CA VAL A 341 -16.88 -23.18 10.91
C VAL A 341 -15.41 -22.77 10.74
N LEU A 342 -14.59 -23.60 10.09
CA LEU A 342 -13.18 -23.32 9.88
C LEU A 342 -12.96 -22.05 9.04
N ALA A 343 -13.67 -21.91 7.93
CA ALA A 343 -13.56 -20.74 7.04
C ALA A 343 -14.03 -19.45 7.75
N LEU A 344 -15.19 -19.47 8.40
CA LEU A 344 -15.71 -18.28 9.10
C LEU A 344 -14.78 -17.86 10.25
N SER A 345 -14.32 -18.83 11.05
CA SER A 345 -13.39 -18.57 12.16
C SER A 345 -12.02 -18.05 11.68
N SER A 346 -11.62 -18.43 10.47
CA SER A 346 -10.38 -17.96 9.84
C SER A 346 -10.50 -16.57 9.23
N GLY A 347 -11.73 -16.07 9.02
CA GLY A 347 -11.97 -14.71 8.55
C GLY A 347 -12.69 -14.61 7.20
N VAL A 348 -13.24 -15.69 6.65
CA VAL A 348 -14.19 -15.59 5.51
C VAL A 348 -15.53 -15.07 6.01
N ASP A 349 -16.08 -14.02 5.40
CA ASP A 349 -17.37 -13.46 5.80
C ASP A 349 -18.53 -13.99 4.92
N VAL A 350 -18.30 -14.26 3.63
CA VAL A 350 -19.34 -14.70 2.68
C VAL A 350 -18.91 -15.97 1.94
N ASP A 351 -19.82 -16.96 1.85
CA ASP A 351 -19.60 -18.23 1.13
C ASP A 351 -20.26 -18.18 -0.26
N LEU A 352 -19.41 -18.04 -1.29
CA LEU A 352 -19.78 -18.15 -2.69
C LEU A 352 -19.96 -19.63 -3.04
N GLY A 353 -21.22 -20.07 -3.17
CA GLY A 353 -21.57 -21.50 -3.25
C GLY A 353 -22.51 -21.95 -2.13
N PHE A 354 -22.57 -21.20 -1.03
CA PHE A 354 -23.53 -21.24 0.09
C PHE A 354 -23.68 -22.54 0.90
N ASN A 355 -23.26 -23.70 0.39
CA ASN A 355 -23.56 -25.01 0.99
C ASN A 355 -23.03 -25.13 2.42
N SER A 356 -21.73 -24.88 2.63
CA SER A 356 -21.09 -24.98 3.94
C SER A 356 -21.63 -23.95 4.92
N PHE A 357 -21.78 -22.69 4.52
CA PHE A 357 -22.29 -21.66 5.43
C PHE A 357 -23.77 -21.84 5.79
N SER A 358 -24.56 -22.52 4.95
CA SER A 358 -25.96 -22.83 5.26
C SER A 358 -26.12 -23.70 6.51
N LEU A 359 -25.05 -24.36 6.97
CA LEU A 359 -24.99 -25.19 8.17
C LEU A 359 -24.49 -24.45 9.42
N LEU A 360 -24.13 -23.17 9.33
CA LEU A 360 -23.62 -22.40 10.48
C LEU A 360 -24.66 -22.25 11.61
N GLY A 361 -25.95 -22.24 11.26
CA GLY A 361 -27.02 -22.23 12.26
C GLY A 361 -27.02 -23.47 13.13
N ASP A 362 -26.77 -24.64 12.54
CA ASP A 362 -26.64 -25.91 13.25
C ASP A 362 -25.32 -25.96 14.02
N ALA A 363 -24.24 -25.49 13.43
CA ALA A 363 -22.93 -25.38 14.10
C ALA A 363 -23.01 -24.53 15.38
N PHE A 364 -23.74 -23.41 15.35
CA PHE A 364 -23.97 -22.58 16.54
C PHE A 364 -24.79 -23.33 17.60
N LYS A 365 -25.90 -23.98 17.20
CA LYS A 365 -26.74 -24.78 18.10
C LYS A 365 -25.96 -25.94 18.74
N ASN A 366 -24.98 -26.49 18.01
CA ASN A 366 -24.07 -27.54 18.44
C ASN A 366 -22.85 -27.02 19.24
N GLY A 367 -22.73 -25.71 19.46
CA GLY A 367 -21.64 -25.10 20.23
C GLY A 367 -20.28 -25.09 19.52
N LYS A 368 -20.25 -25.24 18.19
CA LYS A 368 -19.02 -25.24 17.38
C LYS A 368 -18.52 -23.85 16.99
N ILE A 369 -19.39 -22.84 17.06
CA ILE A 369 -19.08 -21.44 16.71
C ILE A 369 -19.84 -20.48 17.61
N ASN A 370 -19.31 -19.27 17.84
CA ASN A 370 -19.98 -18.26 18.67
C ASN A 370 -20.85 -17.32 17.83
N MET A 371 -21.90 -16.78 18.44
CA MET A 371 -22.76 -15.77 17.80
C MET A 371 -21.97 -14.52 17.39
N SER A 372 -20.93 -14.15 18.14
CA SER A 372 -20.07 -13.01 17.84
C SER A 372 -19.31 -13.16 16.52
N ASP A 373 -18.95 -14.39 16.13
CA ASP A 373 -18.25 -14.65 14.87
C ASP A 373 -19.19 -14.42 13.68
N ILE A 374 -20.43 -14.92 13.79
CA ILE A 374 -21.50 -14.69 12.82
C ILE A 374 -21.87 -13.19 12.76
N ASP A 375 -22.12 -12.56 13.91
CA ASP A 375 -22.50 -11.14 13.98
C ASP A 375 -21.45 -10.22 13.37
N SER A 376 -20.17 -10.55 13.56
CA SER A 376 -19.07 -9.76 12.97
C SER A 376 -19.08 -9.83 11.44
N ALA A 377 -19.29 -11.01 10.86
CA ALA A 377 -19.38 -11.17 9.41
C ALA A 377 -20.62 -10.47 8.84
N VAL A 378 -21.78 -10.64 9.49
CA VAL A 378 -23.04 -10.00 9.09
C VAL A 378 -22.94 -8.47 9.18
N TYR A 379 -22.30 -7.96 10.22
CA TYR A 379 -22.06 -6.53 10.40
C TYR A 379 -21.34 -5.92 9.18
N ARG A 380 -20.28 -6.56 8.69
CA ARG A 380 -19.50 -6.07 7.53
C ARG A 380 -20.36 -5.98 6.27
N VAL A 381 -21.14 -7.03 5.99
CA VAL A 381 -22.02 -7.07 4.82
C VAL A 381 -23.13 -6.02 4.92
N LEU A 382 -23.84 -5.96 6.06
CA LEU A 382 -24.95 -5.01 6.24
C LEU A 382 -24.48 -3.56 6.22
N LYS A 383 -23.33 -3.26 6.82
CA LYS A 383 -22.76 -1.90 6.82
C LYS A 383 -22.58 -1.39 5.40
N LEU A 384 -22.04 -2.20 4.49
CA LEU A 384 -21.86 -1.78 3.10
C LEU A 384 -23.20 -1.61 2.36
N LYS A 385 -24.25 -2.38 2.69
CA LYS A 385 -25.60 -2.17 2.13
C LYS A 385 -26.17 -0.80 2.53
N PHE A 386 -25.94 -0.39 3.78
CA PHE A 386 -26.33 0.94 4.27
C PHE A 386 -25.46 2.05 3.66
N ASP A 387 -24.13 1.88 3.62
CA ASP A 387 -23.22 2.87 3.03
C ASP A 387 -23.53 3.14 1.55
N MET A 388 -24.03 2.13 0.84
CA MET A 388 -24.48 2.21 -0.54
C MET A 388 -25.90 2.80 -0.71
N GLY A 389 -26.63 3.00 0.38
CA GLY A 389 -27.98 3.55 0.37
C GLY A 389 -29.05 2.61 -0.19
N LEU A 390 -28.83 1.28 -0.14
CA LEU A 390 -29.76 0.30 -0.72
C LEU A 390 -31.08 0.20 0.02
N PHE A 391 -31.12 0.59 1.29
CA PHE A 391 -32.38 0.64 2.06
C PHE A 391 -33.28 1.79 1.60
N GLU A 392 -32.70 2.86 1.04
CA GLU A 392 -33.41 4.02 0.53
C GLU A 392 -33.67 3.92 -0.98
N ASN A 393 -32.68 3.47 -1.74
CA ASN A 393 -32.69 3.46 -3.20
C ASN A 393 -32.30 2.07 -3.75
N PRO A 394 -33.13 1.04 -3.56
CA PRO A 394 -32.83 -0.34 -3.99
C PRO A 394 -33.01 -0.56 -5.51
N TYR A 395 -33.58 0.40 -6.24
CA TYR A 395 -33.97 0.24 -7.64
C TYR A 395 -33.19 1.15 -8.58
N VAL A 396 -33.02 0.71 -9.83
CA VAL A 396 -32.44 1.50 -10.93
C VAL A 396 -33.50 1.91 -11.94
N LYS A 397 -33.24 2.99 -12.69
CA LYS A 397 -34.09 3.35 -13.83
C LYS A 397 -33.76 2.46 -15.01
N ILE A 398 -34.77 1.78 -15.55
CA ILE A 398 -34.59 0.80 -16.64
C ILE A 398 -33.91 1.43 -17.87
N ASP A 399 -34.28 2.66 -18.22
CA ASP A 399 -33.70 3.38 -19.36
C ASP A 399 -32.24 3.80 -19.17
N ASP A 400 -31.72 3.83 -17.94
CA ASP A 400 -30.32 4.18 -17.69
C ASP A 400 -29.39 3.05 -18.17
N ALA A 401 -29.82 1.78 -18.06
CA ALA A 401 -29.05 0.64 -18.54
C ALA A 401 -28.73 0.74 -20.04
N SER A 402 -29.73 1.00 -20.88
CA SER A 402 -29.54 1.09 -22.33
C SER A 402 -28.77 2.34 -22.78
N LYS A 403 -28.75 3.40 -21.97
CA LYS A 403 -28.01 4.65 -22.25
C LYS A 403 -26.56 4.61 -21.79
N ASN A 404 -26.26 3.83 -20.75
CA ASN A 404 -24.95 3.85 -20.09
C ASN A 404 -24.09 2.62 -20.40
N VAL A 405 -24.66 1.54 -20.94
CA VAL A 405 -23.93 0.33 -21.33
C VAL A 405 -23.50 0.41 -22.78
N LYS A 406 -22.22 0.07 -23.06
CA LYS A 406 -21.64 0.05 -24.41
C LYS A 406 -21.82 1.35 -25.19
N THR A 407 -21.56 2.44 -24.50
CA THR A 407 -21.57 3.80 -25.08
C THR A 407 -20.44 3.97 -26.10
N LYS A 408 -20.54 5.00 -26.95
CA LYS A 408 -19.46 5.32 -27.90
C LYS A 408 -18.17 5.66 -27.18
N GLU A 409 -18.27 6.28 -26.02
CA GLU A 409 -17.17 6.64 -25.14
C GLU A 409 -16.49 5.39 -24.60
N HIS A 410 -17.25 4.39 -24.14
CA HIS A 410 -16.68 3.11 -23.67
C HIS A 410 -16.04 2.31 -24.81
N ILE A 411 -16.64 2.30 -26.00
CA ILE A 411 -16.05 1.68 -27.20
C ILE A 411 -14.75 2.37 -27.58
N SER A 412 -14.72 3.71 -27.58
CA SER A 412 -13.50 4.48 -27.85
C SER A 412 -12.41 4.22 -26.80
N LEU A 413 -12.80 4.07 -25.54
CA LEU A 413 -11.90 3.70 -24.45
C LEU A 413 -11.32 2.30 -24.66
N ALA A 414 -12.14 1.32 -25.07
CA ALA A 414 -11.67 -0.02 -25.40
C ALA A 414 -10.66 -0.02 -26.55
N ARG A 415 -10.90 0.80 -27.58
CA ARG A 415 -9.94 1.00 -28.67
C ARG A 415 -8.64 1.63 -28.20
N GLN A 416 -8.72 2.65 -27.33
CA GLN A 416 -7.52 3.30 -26.78
C GLN A 416 -6.69 2.32 -25.95
N LEU A 417 -7.32 1.58 -25.03
CA LEU A 417 -6.65 0.53 -24.23
C LEU A 417 -5.97 -0.50 -25.14
N ALA A 418 -6.68 -0.99 -26.16
CA ALA A 418 -6.13 -1.97 -27.11
C ALA A 418 -4.93 -1.41 -27.91
N GLN A 419 -4.94 -0.13 -28.26
CA GLN A 419 -3.79 0.52 -28.93
C GLN A 419 -2.59 0.63 -28.00
N GLU A 420 -2.81 1.13 -26.77
CA GLU A 420 -1.75 1.31 -25.79
C GLU A 420 -1.17 -0.02 -25.30
N SER A 421 -1.93 -1.13 -25.39
CA SER A 421 -1.48 -2.47 -24.98
C SER A 421 -0.63 -3.22 -26.01
N ILE A 422 -0.65 -2.82 -27.29
CA ILE A 422 0.10 -3.54 -28.34
C ILE A 422 1.59 -3.33 -28.15
N VAL A 423 2.33 -4.43 -28.01
CA VAL A 423 3.78 -4.43 -27.85
C VAL A 423 4.43 -4.80 -29.18
N LEU A 424 5.22 -3.88 -29.73
CA LEU A 424 6.10 -4.14 -30.87
C LEU A 424 7.37 -4.81 -30.34
N LEU A 425 7.61 -6.07 -30.69
CA LEU A 425 8.75 -6.84 -30.20
C LEU A 425 9.94 -6.77 -31.16
N GLU A 426 9.67 -6.85 -32.47
CA GLU A 426 10.67 -6.74 -33.54
C GLU A 426 10.15 -5.85 -34.66
N ASN A 427 11.04 -5.07 -35.28
CA ASN A 427 10.75 -4.33 -36.51
C ASN A 427 12.01 -4.21 -37.38
N LYS A 428 12.39 -5.32 -38.01
CA LYS A 428 13.58 -5.42 -38.85
C LYS A 428 13.38 -4.63 -40.13
N LYS A 429 14.44 -3.96 -40.58
CA LYS A 429 14.47 -3.13 -41.81
C LYS A 429 13.36 -2.07 -41.88
N GLN A 430 12.79 -1.67 -40.73
CA GLN A 430 11.65 -0.75 -40.67
C GLN A 430 10.47 -1.21 -41.55
N THR A 431 10.16 -2.51 -41.49
CA THR A 431 9.05 -3.12 -42.24
C THR A 431 7.70 -2.49 -41.88
N LEU A 432 7.53 -2.13 -40.60
CA LEU A 432 6.41 -1.31 -40.12
C LEU A 432 6.83 0.16 -39.95
N PRO A 433 5.92 1.12 -40.21
CA PRO A 433 4.52 0.93 -40.64
C PRO A 433 4.35 0.59 -42.13
N LEU A 434 3.25 -0.10 -42.46
CA LEU A 434 2.85 -0.49 -43.82
C LEU A 434 2.33 0.69 -44.65
N SER A 435 2.51 0.62 -45.97
CA SER A 435 1.89 1.55 -46.91
C SER A 435 0.46 1.14 -47.21
N LYS A 436 -0.45 2.12 -47.27
CA LYS A 436 -1.84 1.90 -47.71
C LYS A 436 -1.98 1.44 -49.17
N LYS A 437 -0.87 1.43 -49.93
CA LYS A 437 -0.80 0.91 -51.31
C LYS A 437 -0.49 -0.59 -51.39
N ASN A 438 -0.02 -1.22 -50.31
CA ASN A 438 0.34 -2.63 -50.31
C ASN A 438 -0.88 -3.53 -50.58
N LYS A 439 -0.65 -4.62 -51.33
CA LYS A 439 -1.50 -5.81 -51.31
C LYS A 439 -1.07 -6.71 -50.16
N ILE A 440 -2.01 -7.11 -49.32
CA ILE A 440 -1.71 -7.81 -48.07
C ILE A 440 -2.40 -9.17 -48.07
N ALA A 441 -1.62 -10.23 -47.83
CA ALA A 441 -2.17 -11.52 -47.45
C ALA A 441 -2.37 -11.54 -45.93
N VAL A 442 -3.60 -11.67 -45.47
CA VAL A 442 -3.94 -11.80 -44.05
C VAL A 442 -4.16 -13.28 -43.77
N ILE A 443 -3.29 -13.88 -42.96
CA ILE A 443 -3.19 -15.33 -42.83
C ILE A 443 -3.26 -15.74 -41.37
N GLY A 444 -3.84 -16.89 -41.06
CA GLY A 444 -3.71 -17.55 -39.75
C GLY A 444 -5.02 -17.72 -38.97
N PRO A 445 -5.03 -18.60 -37.95
CA PRO A 445 -6.23 -18.97 -37.22
C PRO A 445 -6.91 -17.80 -36.50
N ASN A 446 -6.12 -16.79 -36.10
CA ASN A 446 -6.59 -15.65 -35.31
C ASN A 446 -6.83 -14.38 -36.14
N ALA A 447 -6.69 -14.46 -37.48
CA ALA A 447 -6.87 -13.31 -38.34
C ALA A 447 -8.33 -12.84 -38.46
N ASP A 448 -9.28 -13.79 -38.51
CA ASP A 448 -10.72 -13.50 -38.63
C ASP A 448 -11.58 -14.40 -37.71
N ASN A 449 -11.12 -14.63 -36.48
CA ASN A 449 -11.90 -15.29 -35.44
C ASN A 449 -12.27 -14.27 -34.33
N PRO A 450 -13.54 -13.83 -34.24
CA PRO A 450 -13.96 -12.79 -33.30
C PRO A 450 -13.69 -13.14 -31.83
N TYR A 451 -14.03 -14.35 -31.38
CA TYR A 451 -13.92 -14.69 -29.96
C TYR A 451 -12.48 -14.90 -29.50
N ASN A 452 -11.57 -15.21 -30.42
CA ASN A 452 -10.14 -15.28 -30.11
C ASN A 452 -9.55 -13.89 -29.80
N MET A 453 -10.28 -12.79 -30.02
CA MET A 453 -9.84 -11.45 -29.64
C MET A 453 -10.13 -11.10 -28.17
N LEU A 454 -11.01 -11.85 -27.49
CA LEU A 454 -11.68 -11.34 -26.28
C LEU A 454 -11.15 -11.89 -24.95
N GLY A 455 -10.54 -13.08 -24.96
CA GLY A 455 -10.07 -13.76 -23.74
C GLY A 455 -11.18 -14.45 -22.94
N ASP A 456 -10.80 -15.12 -21.85
CA ASP A 456 -11.76 -15.75 -20.92
C ASP A 456 -12.66 -14.70 -20.23
N TYR A 457 -13.68 -15.11 -19.47
CA TYR A 457 -14.61 -14.21 -18.76
C TYR A 457 -15.30 -13.20 -19.67
N THR A 458 -15.64 -13.64 -20.89
CA THR A 458 -16.36 -12.84 -21.87
C THR A 458 -17.78 -13.37 -22.10
N ALA A 459 -18.77 -12.47 -22.00
CA ALA A 459 -20.15 -12.81 -22.38
C ALA A 459 -20.36 -12.81 -23.91
N PRO A 460 -21.30 -13.59 -24.46
CA PRO A 460 -21.62 -13.59 -25.88
C PRO A 460 -21.81 -12.19 -26.46
N GLN A 461 -21.14 -11.93 -27.59
CA GLN A 461 -21.18 -10.66 -28.30
C GLN A 461 -21.76 -10.83 -29.71
N ASN A 462 -22.41 -9.79 -30.24
CA ASN A 462 -22.79 -9.77 -31.65
C ASN A 462 -21.54 -9.67 -32.52
N ARG A 463 -21.49 -10.41 -33.64
CA ARG A 463 -20.35 -10.38 -34.58
C ARG A 463 -19.96 -8.97 -35.01
N LYS A 464 -20.95 -8.09 -35.24
CA LYS A 464 -20.75 -6.70 -35.69
C LYS A 464 -20.04 -5.81 -34.67
N ASP A 465 -20.04 -6.23 -33.40
CA ASP A 465 -19.46 -5.46 -32.30
C ASP A 465 -18.00 -5.82 -32.04
N ILE A 466 -17.46 -6.82 -32.74
CA ILE A 466 -16.07 -7.27 -32.62
C ILE A 466 -15.35 -6.98 -33.94
N ILE A 467 -14.24 -6.28 -33.86
CA ILE A 467 -13.38 -6.00 -35.01
C ILE A 467 -12.21 -6.98 -35.00
N THR A 468 -12.18 -7.89 -35.99
CA THR A 468 -11.05 -8.82 -36.18
C THR A 468 -9.87 -8.11 -36.84
N VAL A 469 -8.68 -8.74 -36.84
CA VAL A 469 -7.50 -8.19 -37.54
C VAL A 469 -7.81 -8.01 -39.03
N LEU A 470 -8.52 -8.96 -39.64
CA LEU A 470 -8.99 -8.86 -41.03
C LEU A 470 -9.91 -7.65 -41.24
N ASP A 471 -10.90 -7.44 -40.37
CA ASP A 471 -11.81 -6.29 -40.44
C ASP A 471 -11.03 -4.97 -40.35
N GLY A 472 -10.10 -4.90 -39.38
CA GLY A 472 -9.24 -3.74 -39.18
C GLY A 472 -8.42 -3.40 -40.42
N ILE A 473 -7.73 -4.38 -41.01
CA ILE A 473 -6.92 -4.16 -42.23
C ILE A 473 -7.80 -3.78 -43.42
N LYS A 474 -8.94 -4.47 -43.62
CA LYS A 474 -9.89 -4.12 -44.68
C LYS A 474 -10.40 -2.69 -44.55
N SER A 475 -10.63 -2.21 -43.33
CA SER A 475 -11.05 -0.82 -43.07
C SER A 475 -10.01 0.22 -43.50
N LYS A 476 -8.72 -0.14 -43.54
CA LYS A 476 -7.61 0.77 -43.88
C LYS A 476 -7.34 0.88 -45.38
N ILE A 477 -7.44 -0.23 -46.12
CA ILE A 477 -7.00 -0.30 -47.53
C ILE A 477 -8.03 -0.83 -48.52
N GLY A 478 -9.22 -1.22 -48.03
CA GLY A 478 -10.30 -1.82 -48.82
C GLY A 478 -10.07 -3.30 -49.11
N GLY A 479 -11.18 -4.06 -49.20
CA GLY A 479 -11.13 -5.51 -49.37
C GLY A 479 -10.49 -6.00 -50.67
N SER A 480 -10.45 -5.18 -51.73
CA SER A 480 -9.85 -5.58 -53.02
C SER A 480 -8.31 -5.70 -53.00
N ARG A 481 -7.65 -5.22 -51.94
CA ARG A 481 -6.20 -5.34 -51.74
C ARG A 481 -5.84 -6.36 -50.65
N VAL A 482 -6.84 -7.08 -50.13
CA VAL A 482 -6.68 -8.02 -49.02
C VAL A 482 -7.10 -9.40 -49.49
N GLU A 483 -6.19 -10.35 -49.40
CA GLU A 483 -6.49 -11.77 -49.58
C GLU A 483 -6.42 -12.45 -48.21
N TYR A 484 -7.47 -13.18 -47.82
CA TYR A 484 -7.53 -13.85 -46.52
C TYR A 484 -7.48 -15.36 -46.68
N VAL A 485 -6.63 -16.02 -45.88
CA VAL A 485 -6.61 -17.49 -45.77
C VAL A 485 -6.39 -17.90 -44.31
N LYS A 486 -7.27 -18.75 -43.77
CA LYS A 486 -7.14 -19.23 -42.38
C LYS A 486 -5.83 -20.01 -42.16
N GLY A 487 -5.42 -20.83 -43.10
CA GLY A 487 -4.16 -21.58 -43.07
C GLY A 487 -4.20 -22.83 -42.19
N CYS A 488 -4.55 -22.69 -40.92
CA CYS A 488 -4.74 -23.82 -39.98
C CYS A 488 -5.66 -23.42 -38.81
N ALA A 489 -6.09 -24.38 -38.00
CA ALA A 489 -6.69 -24.13 -36.68
C ALA A 489 -5.63 -24.01 -35.57
N ILE A 490 -6.04 -23.59 -34.36
CA ILE A 490 -5.13 -23.47 -33.22
C ILE A 490 -4.71 -24.85 -32.73
N ARG A 491 -5.66 -25.78 -32.58
CA ARG A 491 -5.40 -27.12 -32.04
C ARG A 491 -5.66 -28.21 -33.07
N ASP A 492 -6.73 -28.09 -33.86
CA ASP A 492 -7.06 -29.09 -34.88
C ASP A 492 -6.01 -29.14 -36.00
N THR A 493 -5.39 -30.31 -36.17
CA THR A 493 -4.35 -30.55 -37.17
C THR A 493 -4.89 -31.06 -38.51
N THR A 494 -6.21 -31.26 -38.63
CA THR A 494 -6.86 -31.80 -39.84
C THR A 494 -7.43 -30.72 -40.75
N ASP A 495 -7.87 -29.58 -40.19
CA ASP A 495 -8.33 -28.40 -40.93
C ASP A 495 -7.13 -27.54 -41.38
N LEU A 496 -6.63 -27.79 -42.60
CA LEU A 496 -5.44 -27.16 -43.16
C LEU A 496 -5.69 -26.55 -44.54
N SER A 497 -5.28 -25.29 -44.68
CA SER A 497 -5.22 -24.54 -45.95
C SER A 497 -3.87 -23.84 -46.13
N ILE A 498 -2.78 -24.50 -45.72
CA ILE A 498 -1.42 -23.92 -45.75
C ILE A 498 -0.96 -23.66 -47.19
N LYS A 499 -1.34 -24.52 -48.15
CA LYS A 499 -0.98 -24.32 -49.56
C LYS A 499 -1.63 -23.06 -50.12
N GLU A 500 -2.92 -22.87 -49.86
CA GLU A 500 -3.65 -21.67 -50.25
C GLU A 500 -3.05 -20.42 -49.58
N ALA A 501 -2.60 -20.53 -48.32
CA ALA A 501 -1.95 -19.43 -47.62
C ALA A 501 -0.61 -19.04 -48.26
N VAL A 502 0.18 -20.02 -48.70
CA VAL A 502 1.43 -19.80 -49.45
C VAL A 502 1.15 -19.10 -50.78
N GLU A 503 0.13 -19.54 -51.52
CA GLU A 503 -0.27 -18.92 -52.77
C GLU A 503 -0.74 -17.46 -52.60
N ALA A 504 -1.54 -17.20 -51.56
CA ALA A 504 -1.97 -15.84 -51.21
C ALA A 504 -0.78 -14.94 -50.87
N ALA A 505 0.19 -15.44 -50.09
CA ALA A 505 1.41 -14.71 -49.76
C ALA A 505 2.24 -14.38 -51.02
N LEU A 506 2.40 -15.33 -51.96
CA LEU A 506 3.14 -15.10 -53.21
C LEU A 506 2.52 -13.98 -54.07
N ARG A 507 1.19 -13.84 -54.05
CA ARG A 507 0.43 -12.79 -54.75
C ARG A 507 0.44 -11.43 -54.05
N ALA A 508 0.79 -11.38 -52.76
CA ALA A 508 0.82 -10.17 -51.96
C ALA A 508 2.21 -9.50 -51.94
N ASP A 509 2.25 -8.25 -51.49
CA ASP A 509 3.49 -7.52 -51.22
C ASP A 509 4.06 -7.88 -49.83
N VAL A 510 3.17 -8.20 -48.89
CA VAL A 510 3.49 -8.54 -47.49
C VAL A 510 2.45 -9.53 -46.96
N ALA A 511 2.89 -10.44 -46.10
CA ALA A 511 2.02 -11.34 -45.36
C ALA A 511 1.90 -10.90 -43.89
N VAL A 512 0.68 -10.68 -43.41
CA VAL A 512 0.38 -10.50 -41.99
C VAL A 512 -0.18 -11.82 -41.47
N VAL A 513 0.62 -12.52 -40.66
CA VAL A 513 0.30 -13.86 -40.15
C VAL A 513 -0.07 -13.77 -38.67
N VAL A 514 -1.33 -14.08 -38.35
CA VAL A 514 -1.92 -13.92 -37.01
C VAL A 514 -2.06 -15.31 -36.36
N VAL A 515 -1.23 -15.56 -35.35
CA VAL A 515 -1.08 -16.84 -34.65
C VAL A 515 -1.28 -16.66 -33.14
N GLY A 516 -1.22 -17.75 -32.39
CA GLY A 516 -1.20 -17.73 -30.93
C GLY A 516 -2.14 -18.79 -30.35
N GLY A 517 -3.06 -18.34 -29.49
CA GLY A 517 -3.97 -19.19 -28.74
C GLY A 517 -5.41 -18.69 -28.69
N SER A 518 -6.23 -19.36 -27.89
CA SER A 518 -7.63 -19.00 -27.65
C SER A 518 -8.04 -19.37 -26.22
N SER A 519 -8.83 -18.49 -25.60
CA SER A 519 -9.60 -18.75 -24.37
C SER A 519 -11.11 -18.71 -24.64
N ALA A 520 -11.51 -18.80 -25.92
CA ALA A 520 -12.90 -18.70 -26.32
C ALA A 520 -13.69 -19.93 -25.85
N ARG A 521 -14.47 -19.76 -24.79
CA ARG A 521 -15.42 -20.78 -24.31
C ARG A 521 -16.38 -21.18 -25.43
N ASP A 522 -16.51 -22.49 -25.65
CA ASP A 522 -17.47 -23.06 -26.59
C ASP A 522 -18.49 -23.99 -25.89
N PHE A 523 -19.59 -24.30 -26.59
CA PHE A 523 -20.65 -25.20 -26.11
C PHE A 523 -20.29 -26.69 -26.25
N LYS A 524 -19.15 -27.02 -26.84
CA LYS A 524 -18.66 -28.41 -26.97
C LYS A 524 -17.80 -28.79 -25.75
N THR A 525 -17.24 -27.80 -25.07
CA THR A 525 -16.39 -27.94 -23.88
C THR A 525 -17.25 -28.26 -22.66
N LYS A 526 -16.77 -29.18 -21.83
CA LYS A 526 -17.36 -29.51 -20.52
C LYS A 526 -16.75 -28.60 -19.45
N TYR A 527 -17.53 -28.21 -18.45
CA TYR A 527 -17.09 -27.36 -17.35
C TYR A 527 -17.42 -28.03 -16.01
N ILE A 528 -16.56 -27.87 -15.00
CA ILE A 528 -16.85 -28.33 -13.62
C ILE A 528 -17.74 -27.31 -12.88
N GLU A 529 -18.10 -27.60 -11.64
CA GLU A 529 -18.97 -26.76 -10.81
C GLU A 529 -18.42 -25.35 -10.57
N THR A 530 -17.10 -25.17 -10.58
CA THR A 530 -16.48 -23.83 -10.50
C THR A 530 -16.58 -23.02 -11.80
N GLY A 531 -17.09 -23.63 -12.88
CA GLY A 531 -17.06 -23.06 -14.21
C GLY A 531 -15.71 -23.18 -14.92
N ALA A 532 -14.70 -23.81 -14.31
CA ALA A 532 -13.44 -24.12 -14.97
C ALA A 532 -13.65 -25.16 -16.08
N ALA A 533 -12.97 -24.99 -17.21
CA ALA A 533 -13.11 -25.86 -18.36
C ALA A 533 -12.33 -27.18 -18.16
N ILE A 534 -12.88 -28.28 -18.67
CA ILE A 534 -12.27 -29.62 -18.63
C ILE A 534 -11.58 -29.91 -19.95
N SER A 535 -10.26 -30.15 -19.91
CA SER A 535 -9.53 -30.66 -21.07
C SER A 535 -9.91 -32.12 -21.34
N SER A 536 -10.33 -32.43 -22.56
CA SER A 536 -10.68 -33.78 -23.01
C SER A 536 -10.11 -34.06 -24.40
N THR A 537 -9.77 -35.32 -24.67
CA THR A 537 -9.37 -35.81 -26.00
C THR A 537 -10.57 -36.27 -26.85
N GLU A 538 -11.77 -36.39 -26.26
CA GLU A 538 -12.99 -36.86 -26.94
C GLU A 538 -13.62 -35.78 -27.83
N SER A 539 -13.46 -34.50 -27.46
CA SER A 539 -13.92 -33.33 -28.22
C SER A 539 -12.82 -32.29 -28.24
N LEU A 540 -12.21 -32.05 -29.40
CA LEU A 540 -11.12 -31.09 -29.53
C LEU A 540 -11.69 -29.66 -29.59
N SER A 541 -11.59 -28.94 -28.48
CA SER A 541 -11.80 -27.49 -28.45
C SER A 541 -10.57 -26.77 -29.00
N ASP A 542 -10.75 -25.59 -29.59
CA ASP A 542 -9.65 -24.69 -29.99
C ASP A 542 -9.06 -23.91 -28.80
N MET A 543 -9.67 -23.98 -27.60
CA MET A 543 -9.14 -23.38 -26.37
C MET A 543 -7.78 -23.98 -26.00
N GLU A 544 -6.79 -23.13 -25.73
CA GLU A 544 -5.51 -23.49 -25.12
C GLU A 544 -5.20 -22.68 -23.85
N SER A 545 -6.01 -21.64 -23.59
CA SER A 545 -5.96 -20.82 -22.39
C SER A 545 -7.35 -20.59 -21.79
N GLY A 546 -7.41 -19.92 -20.64
CA GLY A 546 -8.62 -19.74 -19.85
C GLY A 546 -8.71 -20.74 -18.70
N GLU A 547 -9.49 -20.40 -17.68
CA GLU A 547 -9.54 -21.11 -16.41
C GLU A 547 -9.74 -22.64 -16.57
N GLY A 548 -8.73 -23.40 -16.13
CA GLY A 548 -8.71 -24.87 -16.20
C GLY A 548 -7.95 -25.47 -17.39
N PHE A 549 -7.45 -24.65 -18.33
CA PHE A 549 -6.69 -25.10 -19.52
C PHE A 549 -5.19 -24.80 -19.39
N ASP A 550 -4.55 -25.41 -18.38
CA ASP A 550 -3.12 -25.27 -18.13
C ASP A 550 -2.27 -26.01 -19.17
N ARG A 551 -1.00 -25.64 -19.32
CA ARG A 551 -0.12 -26.24 -20.33
C ARG A 551 1.19 -26.79 -19.81
N SER A 552 1.64 -27.90 -20.37
CA SER A 552 2.97 -28.48 -20.10
C SER A 552 4.10 -27.90 -20.97
N SER A 553 3.77 -27.13 -22.01
CA SER A 553 4.70 -26.49 -22.96
C SER A 553 4.17 -25.12 -23.34
N LEU A 554 5.03 -24.22 -23.83
CA LEU A 554 4.65 -22.91 -24.35
C LEU A 554 4.68 -22.83 -25.89
N GLU A 555 4.93 -23.94 -26.59
CA GLU A 555 4.97 -23.95 -28.06
C GLU A 555 3.62 -23.57 -28.68
N LEU A 556 3.63 -23.05 -29.91
CA LEU A 556 2.38 -22.89 -30.67
C LEU A 556 1.73 -24.27 -30.90
N MET A 557 0.46 -24.42 -30.51
CA MET A 557 -0.30 -25.64 -30.78
C MET A 557 -0.65 -25.79 -32.27
N GLY A 558 -1.07 -27.00 -32.64
CA GLY A 558 -1.55 -27.30 -33.99
C GLY A 558 -0.44 -27.22 -35.04
N LYS A 559 -0.76 -26.63 -36.19
CA LYS A 559 0.16 -26.49 -37.35
C LYS A 559 0.64 -25.07 -37.59
N GLN A 560 0.51 -24.20 -36.58
CA GLN A 560 0.83 -22.77 -36.71
C GLN A 560 2.32 -22.52 -37.00
N LEU A 561 3.24 -23.27 -36.38
CA LEU A 561 4.68 -23.15 -36.68
C LEU A 561 5.01 -23.61 -38.11
N GLU A 562 4.34 -24.66 -38.60
CA GLU A 562 4.50 -25.12 -39.98
C GLU A 562 3.98 -24.07 -40.97
N LEU A 563 2.83 -23.44 -40.68
CA LEU A 563 2.30 -22.31 -41.45
C LEU A 563 3.31 -21.16 -41.51
N LEU A 564 3.86 -20.74 -40.37
CA LEU A 564 4.87 -19.68 -40.31
C LEU A 564 6.11 -19.99 -41.18
N LYS A 565 6.63 -21.22 -41.08
CA LYS A 565 7.77 -21.68 -41.91
C LYS A 565 7.43 -21.68 -43.39
N ALA A 566 6.24 -22.16 -43.77
CA ALA A 566 5.78 -22.19 -45.15
C ALA A 566 5.64 -20.78 -45.75
N ILE A 567 5.07 -19.83 -45.01
CA ILE A 567 4.98 -18.44 -45.47
C ILE A 567 6.37 -17.80 -45.59
N LYS A 568 7.28 -18.03 -44.63
CA LYS A 568 8.65 -17.49 -44.73
C LYS A 568 9.39 -18.01 -45.96
N ALA A 569 9.18 -19.27 -46.34
CA ALA A 569 9.79 -19.87 -47.53
C ALA A 569 9.40 -19.19 -48.85
N THR A 570 8.32 -18.39 -48.88
CA THR A 570 7.94 -17.59 -50.07
C THR A 570 8.90 -16.43 -50.37
N GLY A 571 9.73 -16.04 -49.40
CA GLY A 571 10.63 -14.88 -49.52
C GLY A 571 9.94 -13.51 -49.37
N LYS A 572 8.62 -13.49 -49.13
CA LYS A 572 7.88 -12.25 -48.89
C LYS A 572 8.15 -11.73 -47.47
N PRO A 573 8.10 -10.40 -47.25
CA PRO A 573 8.10 -9.83 -45.91
C PRO A 573 6.97 -10.43 -45.08
N ILE A 574 7.29 -10.88 -43.87
CA ILE A 574 6.33 -11.50 -42.95
C ILE A 574 6.24 -10.69 -41.65
N ILE A 575 5.03 -10.23 -41.35
CA ILE A 575 4.68 -9.60 -40.07
C ILE A 575 3.89 -10.63 -39.27
N VAL A 576 4.38 -10.98 -38.08
CA VAL A 576 3.73 -11.96 -37.21
C VAL A 576 3.04 -11.23 -36.05
N VAL A 577 1.76 -11.52 -35.85
CA VAL A 577 0.95 -10.97 -34.75
C VAL A 577 0.50 -12.11 -33.85
N TYR A 578 0.92 -12.07 -32.58
CA TYR A 578 0.48 -13.03 -31.57
C TYR A 578 -0.77 -12.50 -30.85
N ILE A 579 -1.86 -13.24 -30.95
CA ILE A 579 -3.08 -13.10 -30.15
C ILE A 579 -3.10 -14.27 -29.14
N GLN A 580 -2.91 -13.98 -27.86
CA GLN A 580 -2.56 -14.99 -26.84
C GLN A 580 -2.93 -14.54 -25.41
N GLY A 581 -3.22 -15.50 -24.53
CA GLY A 581 -3.49 -15.24 -23.11
C GLY A 581 -2.25 -15.30 -22.20
N ARG A 582 -1.21 -15.99 -22.63
CA ARG A 582 0.05 -16.19 -21.89
C ARG A 582 1.26 -16.01 -22.81
N PRO A 583 2.48 -15.82 -22.28
CA PRO A 583 3.69 -15.88 -23.08
C PRO A 583 3.81 -17.22 -23.80
N LEU A 584 3.75 -17.22 -25.13
CA LEU A 584 4.04 -18.39 -25.96
C LEU A 584 5.51 -18.37 -26.44
N ASN A 585 6.01 -19.51 -26.88
CA ASN A 585 7.34 -19.62 -27.47
C ASN A 585 7.40 -18.83 -28.78
N MET A 586 8.24 -17.80 -28.79
CA MET A 586 8.42 -16.90 -29.92
C MET A 586 9.80 -17.00 -30.56
N ASN A 587 10.63 -18.00 -30.23
CA ASN A 587 12.02 -18.07 -30.72
C ASN A 587 12.11 -18.00 -32.25
N TRP A 588 11.27 -18.79 -32.94
CA TRP A 588 11.25 -18.80 -34.40
C TRP A 588 10.78 -17.44 -34.97
N ALA A 589 9.73 -16.85 -34.39
CA ALA A 589 9.23 -15.56 -34.86
C ALA A 589 10.24 -14.43 -34.61
N HIS A 590 10.90 -14.43 -33.45
CA HIS A 590 11.98 -13.50 -33.13
C HIS A 590 13.10 -13.57 -34.17
N GLU A 591 13.52 -14.77 -34.57
CA GLU A 591 14.61 -14.94 -35.54
C GLU A 591 14.19 -14.58 -36.98
N TYR A 592 13.01 -15.00 -37.42
CA TYR A 592 12.64 -14.99 -38.84
C TYR A 592 11.59 -13.96 -39.26
N ALA A 593 10.81 -13.40 -38.34
CA ALA A 593 9.83 -12.37 -38.68
C ALA A 593 10.52 -11.05 -39.04
N ASP A 594 9.96 -10.34 -40.02
CA ASP A 594 10.42 -8.99 -40.40
C ASP A 594 9.82 -7.93 -39.46
N ALA A 595 8.62 -8.18 -38.91
CA ALA A 595 8.15 -7.52 -37.70
C ALA A 595 7.35 -8.51 -36.82
N LEU A 596 7.41 -8.33 -35.51
CA LEU A 596 6.71 -9.17 -34.54
C LEU A 596 5.98 -8.29 -33.52
N LEU A 597 4.71 -8.58 -33.28
CA LEU A 597 3.87 -7.90 -32.30
C LEU A 597 3.13 -8.92 -31.44
N THR A 598 2.83 -8.55 -30.20
CA THR A 598 1.80 -9.22 -29.42
C THR A 598 0.68 -8.24 -29.09
N GLY A 599 -0.56 -8.69 -29.32
CA GLY A 599 -1.78 -7.98 -28.97
C GLY A 599 -2.50 -8.58 -27.75
N TRP A 600 -1.94 -9.62 -27.13
CA TRP A 600 -2.61 -10.42 -26.11
C TRP A 600 -4.01 -10.86 -26.56
N TYR A 601 -5.02 -10.80 -25.69
CA TYR A 601 -6.42 -10.72 -26.11
C TYR A 601 -6.85 -9.24 -26.05
N PRO A 602 -6.93 -8.56 -27.21
CA PRO A 602 -7.04 -7.11 -27.28
C PRO A 602 -8.47 -6.56 -27.11
N GLY A 603 -9.46 -7.40 -26.82
CA GLY A 603 -10.85 -6.99 -26.64
C GLY A 603 -11.57 -6.68 -27.96
N GLN A 604 -12.78 -6.12 -27.85
CA GLN A 604 -13.70 -6.00 -28.99
C GLN A 604 -13.21 -5.06 -30.12
N GLU A 605 -12.36 -4.09 -29.78
CA GLU A 605 -11.77 -3.12 -30.72
C GLU A 605 -10.34 -3.49 -31.16
N GLY A 606 -9.87 -4.68 -30.77
CA GLY A 606 -8.48 -5.06 -30.95
C GLY A 606 -7.99 -5.12 -32.38
N GLY A 607 -8.83 -5.57 -33.32
CA GLY A 607 -8.47 -5.58 -34.74
C GLY A 607 -8.28 -4.18 -35.32
N ALA A 608 -9.07 -3.20 -34.88
CA ALA A 608 -8.91 -1.80 -35.26
C ALA A 608 -7.61 -1.23 -34.68
N ALA A 609 -7.29 -1.53 -33.42
CA ALA A 609 -6.05 -1.12 -32.77
C ALA A 609 -4.81 -1.69 -33.45
N ILE A 610 -4.81 -2.99 -33.76
CA ILE A 610 -3.73 -3.66 -34.48
C ILE A 610 -3.55 -3.04 -35.87
N ALA A 611 -4.64 -2.77 -36.59
CA ALA A 611 -4.55 -2.09 -37.89
C ALA A 611 -3.98 -0.66 -37.75
N ASN A 612 -4.34 0.09 -36.71
CA ASN A 612 -3.76 1.42 -36.46
C ASN A 612 -2.24 1.36 -36.27
N VAL A 613 -1.74 0.35 -35.55
CA VAL A 613 -0.30 0.10 -35.41
C VAL A 613 0.30 -0.29 -36.76
N LEU A 614 -0.22 -1.32 -37.42
CA LEU A 614 0.32 -1.83 -38.69
C LEU A 614 0.48 -0.74 -39.75
N PHE A 615 -0.42 0.23 -39.82
CA PHE A 615 -0.37 1.33 -40.80
C PHE A 615 0.20 2.64 -40.27
N GLY A 616 0.69 2.67 -39.02
CA GLY A 616 1.32 3.85 -38.43
C GLY A 616 0.36 4.99 -38.08
N ASP A 617 -0.96 4.73 -38.07
CA ASP A 617 -1.94 5.68 -37.54
C ASP A 617 -1.82 5.78 -36.00
N TYR A 618 -1.17 4.79 -35.36
CA TYR A 618 -0.73 4.82 -33.98
C TYR A 618 0.71 4.28 -33.86
N ASN A 619 1.57 5.00 -33.14
CA ASN A 619 2.95 4.55 -32.85
C ASN A 619 2.93 3.68 -31.58
N PRO A 620 3.28 2.37 -31.64
CA PRO A 620 3.15 1.49 -30.49
C PRO A 620 4.10 1.89 -29.37
N ALA A 621 3.57 1.79 -28.14
CA ALA A 621 4.30 2.08 -26.91
C ALA A 621 3.85 1.16 -25.75
N GLY A 622 3.26 0.00 -26.08
CA GLY A 622 3.06 -1.05 -25.08
C GLY A 622 4.41 -1.58 -24.58
N ARG A 623 4.44 -2.05 -23.34
CA ARG A 623 5.61 -2.66 -22.70
C ARG A 623 5.21 -3.98 -22.04
N LEU A 624 6.02 -5.02 -22.16
CA LEU A 624 5.71 -6.32 -21.58
C LEU A 624 5.59 -6.24 -20.05
N PRO A 625 4.46 -6.65 -19.45
CA PRO A 625 4.30 -6.73 -18.00
C PRO A 625 4.84 -8.05 -17.40
N ILE A 626 5.37 -8.93 -18.26
CA ILE A 626 5.89 -10.25 -17.92
C ILE A 626 7.08 -10.59 -18.83
N SER A 627 8.09 -11.25 -18.29
CA SER A 627 9.25 -11.71 -19.06
C SER A 627 8.88 -12.94 -19.90
N VAL A 628 9.30 -12.97 -21.17
CA VAL A 628 8.98 -14.06 -22.11
C VAL A 628 10.12 -15.10 -22.11
N PRO A 629 9.88 -16.35 -21.68
CA PRO A 629 10.91 -17.39 -21.68
C PRO A 629 11.24 -17.86 -23.10
N ARG A 630 12.49 -18.29 -23.31
CA ARG A 630 12.94 -19.00 -24.53
C ARG A 630 12.52 -20.47 -24.52
N SER A 631 12.40 -21.07 -23.34
CA SER A 631 12.00 -22.46 -23.15
C SER A 631 11.16 -22.58 -21.89
N VAL A 632 10.21 -23.53 -21.87
CA VAL A 632 9.44 -23.85 -20.67
C VAL A 632 10.37 -24.29 -19.51
N GLY A 633 11.53 -24.88 -19.81
CA GLY A 633 12.54 -25.25 -18.81
C GLY A 633 13.26 -24.06 -18.15
N GLN A 634 13.09 -22.84 -18.66
CA GLN A 634 13.64 -21.63 -18.02
C GLN A 634 12.72 -21.07 -16.92
N ILE A 635 11.48 -21.55 -16.82
CA ILE A 635 10.50 -21.04 -15.85
C ILE A 635 10.94 -21.47 -14.45
N PRO A 636 10.90 -20.57 -13.44
CA PRO A 636 10.45 -19.17 -13.53
C PRO A 636 11.48 -18.25 -14.19
N VAL A 637 11.05 -17.22 -14.95
CA VAL A 637 11.93 -16.30 -15.73
C VAL A 637 11.84 -14.80 -15.38
N TYR A 638 11.15 -14.46 -14.29
CA TYR A 638 10.89 -13.07 -13.92
C TYR A 638 12.14 -12.22 -13.66
N TYR A 639 12.02 -10.89 -13.81
CA TYR A 639 13.17 -9.97 -13.81
C TYR A 639 13.75 -9.67 -12.41
N ASN A 640 12.91 -9.53 -11.37
CA ASN A 640 13.32 -9.10 -10.03
C ASN A 640 13.83 -10.27 -9.15
N ARG A 641 14.67 -11.16 -9.71
CA ARG A 641 15.23 -12.27 -8.93
C ARG A 641 16.24 -11.80 -7.89
N LYS A 642 16.29 -12.53 -6.79
CA LYS A 642 17.30 -12.40 -5.72
C LYS A 642 18.64 -13.00 -6.13
N ASN A 643 19.73 -12.49 -5.55
CA ASN A 643 21.08 -13.02 -5.75
C ASN A 643 21.27 -14.42 -5.10
N PRO A 644 22.22 -15.25 -5.60
CA PRO A 644 23.00 -15.06 -6.82
C PRO A 644 22.15 -15.22 -8.08
N TRP A 645 22.47 -14.45 -9.13
CA TRP A 645 21.82 -14.59 -10.43
C TRP A 645 22.21 -15.92 -11.12
N GLY A 646 21.31 -16.45 -11.94
CA GLY A 646 21.53 -17.71 -12.66
C GLY A 646 22.57 -17.62 -13.77
N HIS A 647 23.44 -18.62 -13.87
CA HIS A 647 24.33 -18.81 -15.02
C HIS A 647 23.57 -19.33 -16.24
N ASP A 648 24.18 -19.22 -17.42
CA ASP A 648 23.65 -19.83 -18.64
C ASP A 648 23.49 -21.35 -18.48
N TYR A 649 22.47 -21.91 -19.13
CA TYR A 649 22.27 -23.36 -19.25
C TYR A 649 23.29 -23.95 -20.23
N VAL A 650 23.46 -25.27 -20.25
CA VAL A 650 24.44 -25.96 -21.12
C VAL A 650 24.23 -25.63 -22.60
N GLU A 651 22.97 -25.47 -22.99
CA GLU A 651 22.51 -25.32 -24.37
C GLU A 651 22.02 -23.91 -24.71
N MET A 652 21.79 -23.04 -23.72
CA MET A 652 21.20 -21.72 -23.96
C MET A 652 21.45 -20.71 -22.84
N THR A 653 21.34 -19.42 -23.15
CA THR A 653 21.44 -18.37 -22.13
C THR A 653 20.32 -18.44 -21.08
N SER A 654 20.59 -18.00 -19.86
CA SER A 654 19.57 -17.84 -18.81
C SER A 654 18.68 -16.60 -18.98
N LYS A 655 19.05 -15.68 -19.89
CA LYS A 655 18.26 -14.48 -20.18
C LYS A 655 16.93 -14.85 -20.88
N PRO A 656 15.83 -14.14 -20.57
CA PRO A 656 14.58 -14.29 -21.31
C PRO A 656 14.77 -13.95 -22.80
N LEU A 657 13.76 -14.31 -23.61
CA LEU A 657 13.68 -13.86 -25.00
C LEU A 657 13.42 -12.36 -25.07
N TYR A 658 12.45 -11.89 -24.28
CA TYR A 658 12.14 -10.49 -24.04
C TYR A 658 11.94 -10.27 -22.55
N SER A 659 12.53 -9.20 -22.02
CA SER A 659 12.49 -8.89 -20.59
C SER A 659 11.21 -8.16 -20.19
N PHE A 660 10.92 -8.15 -18.89
CA PHE A 660 9.94 -7.24 -18.31
C PHE A 660 10.23 -5.79 -18.70
N GLY A 661 9.18 -5.06 -19.06
CA GLY A 661 9.24 -3.67 -19.51
C GLY A 661 9.68 -3.51 -20.96
N TYR A 662 9.95 -4.58 -21.73
CA TYR A 662 10.41 -4.45 -23.12
C TYR A 662 9.28 -4.08 -24.09
N GLY A 663 9.59 -3.21 -25.06
CA GLY A 663 8.73 -2.89 -26.19
C GLY A 663 9.36 -1.80 -27.07
N LEU A 664 9.25 -1.96 -28.38
CA LEU A 664 9.78 -1.01 -29.35
C LEU A 664 8.77 0.09 -29.69
N SER A 665 9.25 1.11 -30.39
CA SER A 665 8.47 2.20 -30.98
C SER A 665 8.94 2.43 -32.43
N TYR A 666 8.14 3.12 -33.25
CA TYR A 666 8.60 3.64 -34.55
C TYR A 666 9.57 4.81 -34.39
N THR A 667 9.61 5.45 -33.21
CA THR A 667 10.55 6.52 -32.89
C THR A 667 11.63 6.05 -31.90
N GLN A 668 12.57 6.93 -31.59
CA GLN A 668 13.67 6.67 -30.65
C GLN A 668 13.67 7.74 -29.55
N PHE A 669 14.00 7.31 -28.34
CA PHE A 669 14.10 8.17 -27.18
C PHE A 669 15.52 8.17 -26.60
N GLU A 670 15.99 9.36 -26.29
CA GLU A 670 17.27 9.59 -25.63
C GLU A 670 17.03 10.05 -24.19
N TYR A 671 17.80 9.48 -23.27
CA TYR A 671 17.73 9.73 -21.82
C TYR A 671 19.05 10.39 -21.41
N THR A 672 19.00 11.57 -20.83
CA THR A 672 20.21 12.31 -20.40
C THR A 672 20.03 12.98 -19.05
N ASN A 673 21.13 13.49 -18.50
CA ASN A 673 21.13 14.40 -17.35
C ASN A 673 20.39 13.85 -16.11
N MET A 674 20.69 12.62 -15.70
CA MET A 674 20.15 12.09 -14.44
C MET A 674 20.71 12.86 -13.25
N THR A 675 19.83 13.46 -12.45
CA THR A 675 20.18 14.16 -11.21
C THR A 675 19.37 13.62 -10.04
N THR A 676 19.93 13.76 -8.85
CA THR A 676 19.30 13.35 -7.59
C THR A 676 19.39 14.49 -6.60
N LYS A 677 18.28 14.82 -5.95
CA LYS A 677 18.21 15.80 -4.87
C LYS A 677 17.65 15.13 -3.63
N GLN A 678 18.44 15.09 -2.57
CA GLN A 678 18.00 14.60 -1.28
C GLN A 678 17.08 15.65 -0.62
N LEU A 679 15.87 15.25 -0.24
CA LEU A 679 14.86 16.10 0.40
C LEU A 679 14.81 15.82 1.91
N SER A 680 15.06 14.57 2.31
CA SER A 680 15.20 14.14 3.71
C SER A 680 16.20 12.96 3.78
N LEU A 681 16.40 12.36 4.96
CA LEU A 681 17.23 11.15 5.08
C LEU A 681 16.78 10.02 4.14
N TYR A 682 15.47 9.89 3.89
CA TYR A 682 14.89 8.79 3.10
C TYR A 682 14.11 9.26 1.87
N ASP A 683 13.99 10.57 1.64
CA ASP A 683 13.24 11.13 0.51
C ASP A 683 14.21 11.73 -0.52
N PHE A 684 14.08 11.29 -1.76
CA PHE A 684 14.93 11.71 -2.87
C PHE A 684 14.09 12.03 -4.10
N GLU A 685 14.37 13.18 -4.71
CA GLU A 685 13.89 13.50 -6.05
C GLU A 685 14.91 12.99 -7.07
N VAL A 686 14.44 12.21 -8.05
CA VAL A 686 15.25 11.65 -9.13
C VAL A 686 14.71 12.19 -10.45
N SER A 687 15.53 12.92 -11.19
CA SER A 687 15.08 13.51 -12.46
C SER A 687 16.02 13.18 -13.62
N CYS A 688 15.47 13.11 -14.83
CA CYS A 688 16.24 12.98 -16.07
C CYS A 688 15.50 13.67 -17.24
N VAL A 689 16.24 14.02 -18.29
CA VAL A 689 15.66 14.58 -19.51
C VAL A 689 15.40 13.45 -20.49
N LEU A 690 14.16 13.36 -20.95
CA LEU A 690 13.72 12.45 -22.01
C LEU A 690 13.47 13.23 -23.30
N LYS A 691 14.08 12.82 -24.40
CA LYS A 691 13.93 13.47 -25.71
C LYS A 691 13.53 12.49 -26.79
N ASN A 692 12.52 12.85 -27.59
CA ASN A 692 12.19 12.11 -28.81
C ASN A 692 13.13 12.52 -29.95
N THR A 693 14.11 11.68 -30.27
CA THR A 693 15.14 11.95 -31.30
C THR A 693 14.81 11.33 -32.65
N GLY A 694 13.72 10.57 -32.75
CA GLY A 694 13.36 9.86 -33.97
C GLY A 694 12.57 10.72 -34.98
N LYS A 695 11.81 10.03 -35.83
CA LYS A 695 11.09 10.65 -36.97
C LYS A 695 9.59 10.83 -36.75
N TYR A 696 9.05 10.27 -35.67
CA TYR A 696 7.61 10.24 -35.40
C TYR A 696 7.33 10.78 -34.01
N ASP A 697 6.16 11.35 -33.82
CA ASP A 697 5.58 11.52 -32.49
C ASP A 697 5.42 10.13 -31.86
N GLY A 698 5.55 10.04 -30.54
CA GLY A 698 5.47 8.75 -29.87
C GLY A 698 5.40 8.86 -28.37
N GLU A 699 5.10 7.72 -27.76
CA GLU A 699 5.08 7.58 -26.30
C GLU A 699 6.21 6.68 -25.84
N GLU A 700 6.70 6.95 -24.64
CA GLU A 700 7.70 6.17 -23.93
C GLU A 700 7.22 5.87 -22.52
N VAL A 701 7.61 4.72 -21.97
CA VAL A 701 7.37 4.35 -20.57
C VAL A 701 8.72 4.34 -19.87
N VAL A 702 9.01 5.43 -19.16
CA VAL A 702 10.23 5.60 -18.37
C VAL A 702 10.09 4.78 -17.09
N GLN A 703 11.06 3.91 -16.82
CA GLN A 703 11.03 2.96 -15.70
C GLN A 703 12.18 3.26 -14.74
N LEU A 704 11.86 3.48 -13.46
CA LEU A 704 12.82 3.67 -12.37
C LEU A 704 12.91 2.41 -11.52
N TYR A 705 14.11 1.81 -11.51
CA TYR A 705 14.45 0.67 -10.68
C TYR A 705 15.43 1.09 -9.57
N VAL A 706 15.36 0.39 -8.45
CA VAL A 706 16.29 0.53 -7.32
C VAL A 706 16.97 -0.80 -7.07
N LYS A 707 18.27 -0.74 -6.78
CA LYS A 707 19.07 -1.84 -6.25
C LYS A 707 19.68 -1.38 -4.93
N ASP A 708 19.41 -2.12 -3.87
CA ASP A 708 20.17 -2.05 -2.64
C ASP A 708 21.51 -2.78 -2.86
N GLU A 709 22.63 -2.08 -2.72
CA GLU A 709 23.95 -2.68 -2.96
C GLU A 709 24.33 -3.67 -1.87
N PHE A 710 23.94 -3.41 -0.62
CA PHE A 710 24.30 -4.23 0.54
C PHE A 710 23.20 -4.17 1.59
N ALA A 711 22.58 -5.33 1.83
CA ALA A 711 21.53 -5.51 2.82
C ALA A 711 21.83 -6.70 3.73
N SER A 712 21.20 -6.71 4.92
CA SER A 712 21.27 -7.83 5.87
C SER A 712 20.60 -9.10 5.36
N LEU A 713 19.75 -8.98 4.34
CA LEU A 713 19.01 -10.07 3.70
C LEU A 713 19.08 -9.95 2.19
N VAL A 714 18.96 -11.09 1.50
CA VAL A 714 19.10 -11.15 0.05
C VAL A 714 18.01 -10.33 -0.66
N GLN A 715 18.42 -9.29 -1.37
CA GLN A 715 17.53 -8.43 -2.15
C GLN A 715 17.51 -8.79 -3.65
N PRO A 716 16.45 -8.39 -4.38
CA PRO A 716 16.42 -8.44 -5.84
C PRO A 716 17.61 -7.69 -6.46
N VAL A 717 18.14 -8.19 -7.58
CA VAL A 717 19.21 -7.49 -8.33
C VAL A 717 18.76 -6.12 -8.86
N LYS A 718 17.46 -5.93 -9.01
CA LYS A 718 16.77 -4.66 -9.25
C LYS A 718 15.28 -4.85 -8.98
N GLN A 719 14.61 -3.78 -8.54
CA GLN A 719 13.17 -3.74 -8.30
C GLN A 719 12.59 -2.46 -8.90
N LEU A 720 11.54 -2.57 -9.71
CA LEU A 720 10.76 -1.42 -10.18
C LEU A 720 10.19 -0.70 -8.96
N LYS A 721 10.31 0.62 -8.92
CA LYS A 721 9.71 1.47 -7.88
C LYS A 721 8.72 2.47 -8.47
N HIS A 722 9.05 3.08 -9.61
CA HIS A 722 8.20 4.05 -10.29
C HIS A 722 8.26 3.90 -11.80
N PHE A 723 7.22 4.38 -12.48
CA PHE A 723 7.19 4.51 -13.94
C PHE A 723 6.32 5.69 -14.37
N GLU A 724 6.59 6.24 -15.56
CA GLU A 724 5.76 7.29 -16.18
C GLU A 724 5.62 7.02 -17.68
N ARG A 725 4.38 6.98 -18.18
CA ARG A 725 4.08 6.97 -19.63
C ARG A 725 4.00 8.41 -20.13
N VAL A 726 4.79 8.76 -21.13
CA VAL A 726 4.98 10.14 -21.60
C VAL A 726 4.83 10.21 -23.11
N PHE A 727 3.93 11.07 -23.60
CA PHE A 727 3.85 11.45 -25.00
C PHE A 727 4.83 12.60 -25.30
N LEU A 728 5.59 12.46 -26.39
CA LEU A 728 6.47 13.50 -26.92
C LEU A 728 6.32 13.61 -28.43
N LYS A 729 6.15 14.84 -28.91
CA LYS A 729 6.29 15.14 -30.33
C LYS A 729 7.72 14.90 -30.80
N LYS A 730 7.90 14.69 -32.10
CA LYS A 730 9.21 14.60 -32.73
C LYS A 730 10.08 15.82 -32.34
N GLY A 731 11.25 15.55 -31.76
CA GLY A 731 12.21 16.58 -31.35
C GLY A 731 11.92 17.23 -30.00
N GLU A 732 10.79 16.95 -29.37
CA GLU A 732 10.42 17.45 -28.05
C GLU A 732 11.25 16.76 -26.95
N GLU A 733 11.55 17.51 -25.90
CA GLU A 733 12.18 17.01 -24.68
C GLU A 733 11.37 17.41 -23.45
N LYS A 734 11.37 16.55 -22.43
CA LYS A 734 10.66 16.77 -21.16
C LYS A 734 11.54 16.33 -19.99
N LEU A 735 11.50 17.09 -18.91
CA LEU A 735 12.07 16.67 -17.63
C LEU A 735 11.10 15.69 -16.95
N ILE A 736 11.59 14.48 -16.67
CA ILE A 736 10.88 13.45 -15.92
C ILE A 736 11.37 13.50 -14.48
N THR A 737 10.46 13.37 -13.52
CA THR A 737 10.80 13.48 -12.09
C THR A 737 10.04 12.44 -11.29
N PHE A 738 10.78 11.61 -10.58
CA PHE A 738 10.26 10.62 -9.63
C PHE A 738 10.60 11.05 -8.20
N HIS A 739 9.70 10.72 -7.28
CA HIS A 739 9.92 10.91 -5.85
C HIS A 739 10.07 9.55 -5.18
N LEU A 740 11.28 9.25 -4.71
CA LEU A 740 11.56 8.09 -3.88
C LEU A 740 11.35 8.46 -2.42
N ASN A 741 10.71 7.56 -1.67
CA ASN A 741 10.48 7.72 -0.23
C ASN A 741 11.05 6.55 0.57
N LYS A 742 10.81 6.56 1.88
CA LYS A 742 11.23 5.49 2.81
C LYS A 742 10.76 4.10 2.36
N ASP A 743 9.54 3.95 1.86
CA ASP A 743 9.02 2.64 1.43
C ASP A 743 9.78 2.12 0.20
N ASP A 744 10.15 3.02 -0.72
CA ASP A 744 10.93 2.66 -1.90
C ASP A 744 12.33 2.14 -1.58
N LEU A 745 12.95 2.64 -0.51
CA LEU A 745 14.29 2.26 -0.05
C LEU A 745 14.27 1.15 1.00
N SER A 746 13.09 0.75 1.48
CA SER A 746 12.98 -0.21 2.57
C SER A 746 13.09 -1.67 2.12
N ILE A 747 13.58 -2.48 3.06
CA ILE A 747 13.52 -3.94 3.02
C ILE A 747 12.70 -4.43 4.22
N LEU A 748 12.29 -5.71 4.20
CA LEU A 748 11.81 -6.37 5.40
C LEU A 748 12.99 -7.03 6.12
N ASP A 749 13.20 -6.72 7.40
CA ASP A 749 14.26 -7.33 8.21
C ASP A 749 13.94 -8.81 8.52
N LYS A 750 14.77 -9.48 9.34
CA LYS A 750 14.57 -10.88 9.75
C LYS A 750 13.25 -11.15 10.48
N ASN A 751 12.63 -10.11 11.07
CA ASN A 751 11.38 -10.17 11.81
C ASN A 751 10.17 -9.71 10.96
N LEU A 752 10.37 -9.44 9.67
CA LEU A 752 9.38 -8.88 8.74
C LEU A 752 8.97 -7.44 9.07
N GLU A 753 9.82 -6.70 9.78
CA GLU A 753 9.65 -5.28 10.04
C GLU A 753 10.29 -4.47 8.91
N GLN A 754 9.60 -3.41 8.51
CA GLN A 754 10.04 -2.56 7.40
C GLN A 754 11.12 -1.60 7.87
N VAL A 755 12.32 -1.71 7.30
CA VAL A 755 13.51 -0.93 7.69
C VAL A 755 14.22 -0.37 6.46
N VAL A 756 14.88 0.77 6.61
CA VAL A 756 15.87 1.25 5.63
C VAL A 756 17.23 1.10 6.27
N GLU A 757 18.06 0.24 5.72
CA GLU A 757 19.41 0.01 6.23
C GLU A 757 20.36 1.10 5.69
N PRO A 758 21.29 1.62 6.52
CA PRO A 758 22.31 2.54 6.03
C PRO A 758 23.17 1.89 4.95
N GLY A 759 23.35 2.56 3.82
CA GLY A 759 24.05 1.96 2.69
C GLY A 759 23.91 2.73 1.39
N ASP A 760 24.49 2.14 0.34
CA ASP A 760 24.43 2.66 -1.02
C ASP A 760 23.25 2.03 -1.78
N PHE A 761 22.51 2.88 -2.48
CA PHE A 761 21.47 2.45 -3.40
C PHE A 761 21.82 2.90 -4.81
N THR A 762 21.73 1.98 -5.77
CA THR A 762 21.86 2.30 -7.20
C THR A 762 20.47 2.52 -7.78
N LEU A 763 20.23 3.75 -8.24
CA LEU A 763 19.03 4.18 -8.94
C LEU A 763 19.27 3.98 -10.45
N MET A 764 18.34 3.33 -11.14
CA MET A 764 18.47 2.98 -12.55
C MET A 764 17.25 3.46 -13.32
N VAL A 765 17.44 4.32 -14.32
CA VAL A 765 16.37 4.74 -15.24
C VAL A 765 16.58 4.08 -16.59
N GLY A 766 15.54 3.41 -17.10
CA GLY A 766 15.62 2.66 -18.36
C GLY A 766 14.31 2.61 -19.13
N SER A 767 14.38 1.99 -20.32
CA SER A 767 13.21 1.71 -21.17
C SER A 767 12.68 0.28 -21.03
N SER A 768 13.41 -0.58 -20.32
CA SER A 768 13.04 -1.94 -19.92
C SER A 768 14.00 -2.42 -18.83
N SER A 769 13.69 -3.53 -18.16
CA SER A 769 14.50 -4.06 -17.04
C SER A 769 15.93 -4.47 -17.45
N ASP A 770 16.17 -4.78 -18.72
CA ASP A 770 17.47 -5.11 -19.30
C ASP A 770 18.10 -3.98 -20.14
N ASN A 771 17.43 -2.83 -20.28
CA ASN A 771 17.89 -1.68 -21.04
C ASN A 771 17.93 -0.42 -20.17
N ILE A 772 18.78 -0.46 -19.15
CA ILE A 772 19.06 0.68 -18.28
C ILE A 772 19.87 1.72 -19.07
N LYS A 773 19.42 2.97 -19.04
CA LYS A 773 20.02 4.08 -19.79
C LYS A 773 20.89 4.96 -18.91
N LEU A 774 20.45 5.19 -17.67
CA LEU A 774 21.11 6.07 -16.72
C LEU A 774 21.17 5.39 -15.36
N GLU A 775 22.28 5.58 -14.65
CA GLU A 775 22.46 5.10 -13.29
C GLU A 775 23.00 6.22 -12.40
N LYS A 776 22.54 6.25 -11.15
CA LYS A 776 23.05 7.15 -10.12
C LYS A 776 23.08 6.44 -8.78
N ARG A 777 24.19 6.55 -8.06
CA ARG A 777 24.29 6.06 -6.69
C ARG A 777 23.90 7.17 -5.71
N ILE A 778 23.10 6.81 -4.72
CA ILE A 778 22.81 7.61 -3.53
C ILE A 778 23.27 6.84 -2.29
N THR A 779 23.54 7.55 -1.20
CA THR A 779 23.94 6.94 0.08
C THR A 779 22.99 7.42 1.17
N VAL A 780 22.40 6.47 1.89
CA VAL A 780 21.61 6.75 3.10
C VAL A 780 22.52 6.56 4.31
N ASN A 781 22.87 7.66 4.98
CA ASN A 781 23.69 7.62 6.19
C ASN A 781 22.98 8.37 7.33
N PRO A 782 22.41 7.66 8.33
CA PRO A 782 21.71 8.30 9.44
C PRO A 782 22.63 9.11 10.35
N LYS A 783 23.97 9.00 10.21
CA LYS A 783 24.98 9.74 10.98
C LYS A 783 25.67 10.84 10.18
N GLN A 784 25.16 11.19 9.00
CA GLN A 784 25.82 12.12 8.06
C GLN A 784 26.14 13.49 8.68
N ALA A 785 25.30 13.98 9.60
CA ALA A 785 25.47 15.29 10.22
C ALA A 785 26.53 15.33 11.35
N ILE A 786 27.05 14.19 11.82
CA ILE A 786 28.05 14.13 12.91
C ILE A 786 29.43 14.46 12.35
N LEU A 787 30.05 15.54 12.85
CA LEU A 787 31.40 15.98 12.48
C LEU A 787 32.47 15.39 13.41
N THR A 788 32.18 15.32 14.71
CA THR A 788 33.07 14.83 15.76
C THR A 788 32.29 13.95 16.72
N ASP A 789 32.88 12.84 17.16
CA ASP A 789 32.35 11.95 18.20
C ASP A 789 33.52 11.46 19.08
N GLU A 790 33.60 11.96 20.32
CA GLU A 790 34.69 11.65 21.25
C GLU A 790 34.27 11.70 22.73
N PHE A 791 35.15 11.27 23.63
CA PHE A 791 34.93 11.35 25.07
C PHE A 791 35.65 12.56 25.70
N ILE A 792 34.93 13.37 26.47
CA ILE A 792 35.51 14.41 27.35
C ILE A 792 36.19 13.76 28.56
N TYR A 793 35.55 12.72 29.09
CA TYR A 793 36.04 11.92 30.21
C TYR A 793 36.08 10.45 29.80
N ASP A 794 37.23 9.83 30.04
CA ASP A 794 37.47 8.40 29.84
C ASP A 794 37.85 7.78 31.18
N ILE A 795 36.98 6.91 31.71
CA ILE A 795 37.18 6.20 32.98
C ILE A 795 38.49 5.40 33.02
N ASN A 796 39.05 5.04 31.87
CA ASN A 796 40.34 4.33 31.81
C ASN A 796 41.55 5.25 32.08
N LYS A 797 41.35 6.57 32.19
CA LYS A 797 42.43 7.57 32.32
C LYS A 797 42.40 8.38 33.63
N VAL A 798 41.33 8.30 34.43
CA VAL A 798 41.12 9.12 35.65
C VAL A 798 40.36 8.31 36.72
N SER A 799 40.36 8.77 37.98
CA SER A 799 40.25 7.96 39.20
C SER A 799 38.86 7.84 39.91
N PHE A 800 37.72 8.26 39.33
CA PHE A 800 36.40 8.04 39.96
C PHE A 800 35.44 7.18 39.11
N PRO A 801 34.68 6.25 39.74
CA PRO A 801 33.96 5.17 39.06
C PRO A 801 32.61 5.58 38.44
N SER A 802 32.07 6.76 38.74
CA SER A 802 30.80 7.22 38.18
C SER A 802 30.78 8.72 37.85
N VAL A 803 30.21 9.07 36.68
CA VAL A 803 30.00 10.44 36.19
C VAL A 803 28.59 10.65 35.65
N HIS A 804 28.03 11.85 35.81
CA HIS A 804 26.68 12.13 35.35
C HIS A 804 26.38 13.63 35.12
N SER A 805 25.28 13.89 34.40
CA SER A 805 24.69 15.21 34.17
C SER A 805 25.67 16.27 33.64
N ALA A 806 26.23 16.00 32.46
CA ALA A 806 27.10 16.95 31.78
C ALA A 806 26.31 18.13 31.18
N THR A 807 26.87 19.34 31.32
CA THR A 807 26.44 20.54 30.60
C THR A 807 27.59 21.12 29.81
N ILE A 808 27.29 21.91 28.78
CA ILE A 808 28.26 22.56 27.90
C ILE A 808 27.89 24.01 27.66
N GLU A 809 28.89 24.88 27.50
CA GLU A 809 28.71 26.29 27.19
C GLU A 809 29.85 26.83 26.32
N GLU A 810 29.55 27.82 25.47
CA GLU A 810 30.53 28.54 24.66
C GLU A 810 31.04 29.78 25.41
N THR A 811 32.36 29.88 25.58
CA THR A 811 33.04 31.05 26.14
C THR A 811 33.84 31.77 25.05
N PRO A 812 34.25 33.04 25.25
CA PRO A 812 35.18 33.71 24.35
C PRO A 812 36.47 32.94 24.00
N ALA A 813 36.92 32.03 24.87
CA ALA A 813 38.14 31.24 24.67
C ALA A 813 37.92 29.83 24.08
N GLY A 814 36.66 29.38 23.96
CA GLY A 814 36.31 28.03 23.51
C GLY A 814 35.20 27.39 24.33
N LEU A 815 35.03 26.07 24.18
CA LEU A 815 33.97 25.31 24.84
C LEU A 815 34.37 24.89 26.26
N VAL A 816 33.41 24.90 27.17
CA VAL A 816 33.57 24.45 28.55
C VAL A 816 32.46 23.47 28.88
N SER A 817 32.80 22.34 29.48
CA SER A 817 31.84 21.35 29.95
C SER A 817 31.99 21.12 31.45
N ALA A 818 30.86 20.99 32.15
CA ALA A 818 30.81 20.70 33.58
C ALA A 818 29.96 19.44 33.83
N PHE A 819 30.39 18.59 34.74
CA PHE A 819 29.68 17.37 35.14
C PHE A 819 30.01 17.02 36.59
N PHE A 820 29.18 16.22 37.25
CA PHE A 820 29.50 15.72 38.59
C PHE A 820 30.01 14.28 38.54
N GLY A 821 30.92 13.95 39.45
CA GLY A 821 31.54 12.62 39.52
C GLY A 821 31.98 12.25 40.94
N GLY A 822 32.02 10.94 41.20
CA GLY A 822 32.36 10.37 42.51
C GLY A 822 32.15 8.85 42.52
N GLU A 823 31.99 8.28 43.71
CA GLU A 823 31.78 6.83 43.88
C GLU A 823 30.45 6.35 43.27
N TYR A 824 29.36 7.02 43.61
CA TYR A 824 28.03 6.87 42.99
C TYR A 824 27.20 8.14 43.25
N GLU A 825 26.19 8.38 42.42
CA GLU A 825 25.26 9.51 42.59
C GLU A 825 24.62 9.48 43.98
N GLY A 826 24.80 10.54 44.77
CA GLY A 826 24.36 10.59 46.17
C GLY A 826 25.46 10.52 47.20
N HIS A 827 26.65 10.02 46.84
CA HIS A 827 27.74 9.89 47.79
C HIS A 827 28.28 11.27 48.22
N PRO A 828 28.60 11.51 49.50
CA PRO A 828 29.13 12.80 49.97
C PRO A 828 30.38 13.29 49.25
N GLU A 829 31.14 12.40 48.61
CA GLU A 829 32.33 12.77 47.83
C GLU A 829 32.03 13.29 46.42
N VAL A 830 30.78 13.18 45.95
CA VAL A 830 30.38 13.66 44.62
C VAL A 830 30.66 15.16 44.53
N SER A 831 31.53 15.48 43.59
CA SER A 831 32.09 16.81 43.35
C SER A 831 31.80 17.24 41.91
N ILE A 832 31.94 18.53 41.61
CA ILE A 832 31.76 19.03 40.24
C ILE A 832 33.12 19.23 39.60
N TYR A 833 33.23 18.75 38.37
CA TYR A 833 34.41 18.82 37.54
C TYR A 833 34.13 19.65 36.29
N VAL A 834 35.13 20.39 35.85
CA VAL A 834 35.10 21.19 34.63
C VAL A 834 36.22 20.74 33.70
N SER A 835 35.90 20.55 32.43
CA SER A 835 36.85 20.35 31.34
C SER A 835 36.66 21.45 30.29
N ARG A 836 37.75 21.88 29.67
CA ARG A 836 37.78 22.97 28.68
C ARG A 836 38.34 22.43 27.38
N ARG A 837 37.80 22.88 26.25
CA ARG A 837 38.32 22.54 24.93
C ARG A 837 39.37 23.57 24.54
N VAL A 838 40.63 23.16 24.50
CA VAL A 838 41.77 24.01 24.12
C VAL A 838 42.31 23.49 22.79
N GLY A 839 42.13 24.27 21.73
CA GLY A 839 42.38 23.77 20.37
C GLY A 839 41.36 22.69 19.99
N SER A 840 41.83 21.51 19.59
CA SER A 840 41.00 20.35 19.24
C SER A 840 40.87 19.32 20.36
N GLU A 841 41.41 19.58 21.56
CA GLU A 841 41.45 18.59 22.65
C GLU A 841 40.73 19.11 23.91
N TRP A 842 40.12 18.18 24.65
CA TRP A 842 39.58 18.43 25.98
C TRP A 842 40.66 18.31 27.05
N THR A 843 40.74 19.27 27.96
CA THR A 843 41.64 19.20 29.13
C THR A 843 41.18 18.10 30.08
N SER A 844 42.10 17.54 30.87
CA SER A 844 41.71 16.68 32.00
C SER A 844 40.74 17.42 32.94
N PRO A 845 39.70 16.75 33.47
CA PRO A 845 38.71 17.42 34.32
C PRO A 845 39.33 17.93 35.62
N VAL A 846 39.02 19.18 35.96
CA VAL A 846 39.48 19.85 37.17
C VAL A 846 38.31 19.96 38.15
N LYS A 847 38.50 19.54 39.40
CA LYS A 847 37.49 19.69 40.46
C LYS A 847 37.35 21.16 40.83
N VAL A 848 36.13 21.69 40.75
CA VAL A 848 35.82 23.11 41.02
C VAL A 848 34.87 23.31 42.22
N VAL A 849 34.15 22.26 42.63
CA VAL A 849 33.27 22.26 43.82
C VAL A 849 33.38 20.89 44.51
N ASP A 850 33.46 20.87 45.84
CA ASP A 850 33.67 19.65 46.63
C ASP A 850 32.53 19.27 47.59
N GLY A 851 31.51 20.11 47.76
CA GLY A 851 30.34 19.83 48.59
C GLY A 851 30.56 20.02 50.09
N ILE A 852 31.66 20.64 50.51
CA ILE A 852 31.93 20.95 51.92
C ILE A 852 30.98 22.08 52.37
N VAL A 853 30.16 21.80 53.38
CA VAL A 853 29.24 22.78 53.98
C VAL A 853 29.88 23.44 55.20
N ASN A 854 30.59 22.66 56.02
CA ASN A 854 31.40 23.10 57.15
C ASN A 854 32.43 22.01 57.51
N ASP A 855 33.25 22.23 58.55
CA ASP A 855 34.34 21.33 58.97
C ASP A 855 33.92 19.88 59.26
N SER A 856 32.65 19.62 59.54
CA SER A 856 32.12 18.28 59.87
C SER A 856 31.09 17.74 58.89
N VAL A 857 30.59 18.55 57.95
CA VAL A 857 29.50 18.18 57.05
C VAL A 857 29.91 18.37 55.60
N ARG A 858 29.90 17.26 54.86
CA ARG A 858 30.03 17.21 53.42
C ARG A 858 28.78 16.58 52.82
N LYS A 859 28.25 17.18 51.76
CA LYS A 859 27.05 16.71 51.05
C LYS A 859 27.38 16.58 49.55
N ALA A 860 26.65 15.72 48.86
CA ALA A 860 26.87 15.47 47.44
C ALA A 860 26.52 16.71 46.59
N CYS A 861 27.27 16.93 45.52
CA CYS A 861 27.00 17.97 44.51
C CYS A 861 26.18 17.43 43.33
N TYR A 862 25.25 18.22 42.81
CA TYR A 862 24.36 17.82 41.71
C TYR A 862 24.11 18.93 40.69
N ASN A 863 23.66 18.51 39.49
CA ASN A 863 23.12 19.36 38.42
C ASN A 863 23.94 20.63 38.14
N PRO A 864 25.22 20.49 37.74
CA PRO A 864 26.02 21.60 37.25
C PRO A 864 25.41 22.15 35.97
N VAL A 865 25.09 23.44 35.95
CA VAL A 865 24.58 24.13 34.77
C VAL A 865 25.46 25.35 34.50
N LEU A 866 26.14 25.32 33.36
CA LEU A 866 26.93 26.45 32.86
C LEU A 866 26.04 27.49 32.19
N PHE A 867 26.38 28.76 32.38
CA PHE A 867 25.78 29.88 31.66
C PHE A 867 26.79 30.99 31.43
N GLN A 868 27.10 31.31 30.17
CA GLN A 868 27.97 32.41 29.81
C GLN A 868 27.18 33.71 29.68
N VAL A 869 27.43 34.68 30.57
CA VAL A 869 26.90 36.03 30.42
C VAL A 869 27.72 36.76 29.36
N GLN A 870 27.06 37.26 28.31
CA GLN A 870 27.74 37.86 27.16
C GLN A 870 28.67 39.01 27.58
N GLY A 871 29.97 38.87 27.29
CA GLY A 871 31.00 39.87 27.60
C GLY A 871 31.33 40.05 29.09
N LYS A 872 30.84 39.17 29.96
CA LYS A 872 31.06 39.22 31.42
C LYS A 872 31.64 37.89 31.93
N GLU A 873 31.00 37.31 32.94
CA GLU A 873 31.44 36.13 33.67
C GLU A 873 30.76 34.84 33.18
N LEU A 874 31.48 33.72 33.29
CA LEU A 874 30.91 32.38 33.17
C LEU A 874 30.38 31.98 34.55
N ILE A 875 29.10 31.60 34.62
CA ILE A 875 28.45 31.18 35.87
C ILE A 875 28.25 29.66 35.83
N LEU A 876 28.53 28.98 36.94
CA LEU A 876 28.22 27.58 37.14
C LEU A 876 27.25 27.44 38.33
N PHE A 877 25.99 27.13 38.03
CA PHE A 877 24.97 26.82 39.02
C PHE A 877 25.04 25.36 39.43
N TYR A 878 24.82 25.06 40.70
CA TYR A 878 24.82 23.68 41.19
C TYR A 878 24.07 23.53 42.51
N LYS A 879 23.84 22.28 42.94
CA LYS A 879 23.04 21.95 44.12
C LYS A 879 23.88 21.14 45.09
N ILE A 880 23.68 21.36 46.38
CA ILE A 880 24.23 20.54 47.45
C ILE A 880 23.08 19.97 48.29
N GLY A 881 23.09 18.68 48.61
CA GLY A 881 22.09 18.06 49.50
C GLY A 881 22.27 16.55 49.64
N TYR A 882 21.38 15.90 50.42
CA TYR A 882 21.33 14.43 50.50
C TYR A 882 20.48 13.78 49.41
N ASN A 883 19.43 14.48 48.98
CA ASN A 883 18.50 14.07 47.94
C ASN A 883 17.80 15.32 47.39
N VAL A 884 17.00 15.15 46.33
CA VAL A 884 16.33 16.26 45.62
C VAL A 884 15.47 17.14 46.55
N GLN A 885 14.94 16.58 47.65
CA GLN A 885 14.05 17.29 48.57
C GLN A 885 14.83 18.21 49.55
N ASP A 886 16.12 17.95 49.74
CA ASP A 886 17.05 18.68 50.64
C ASP A 886 18.04 19.58 49.86
N TRP A 887 17.84 19.76 48.56
CA TRP A 887 18.78 20.56 47.77
C TRP A 887 18.74 22.04 48.16
N SER A 888 19.94 22.60 48.28
CA SER A 888 20.19 24.04 48.33
C SER A 888 20.92 24.47 47.06
N GLY A 889 20.48 25.56 46.43
CA GLY A 889 21.09 26.10 45.23
C GLY A 889 22.33 26.94 45.53
N TYR A 890 23.35 26.82 44.69
CA TYR A 890 24.59 27.59 44.76
C TYR A 890 25.03 28.00 43.36
N LEU A 891 25.90 29.01 43.28
CA LEU A 891 26.65 29.34 42.08
C LEU A 891 28.12 29.67 42.40
N ILE A 892 28.98 29.48 41.41
CA ILE A 892 30.35 30.03 41.37
C ILE A 892 30.55 30.73 40.02
N ARG A 893 31.49 31.68 39.99
CA ARG A 893 31.75 32.52 38.81
C ARG A 893 33.19 32.38 38.35
N SER A 894 33.41 32.51 37.05
CA SER A 894 34.73 32.58 36.44
C SER A 894 34.82 33.80 35.52
N PHE A 895 35.90 34.58 35.68
CA PHE A 895 36.18 35.78 34.88
C PHE A 895 37.24 35.52 33.79
N ASP A 896 37.76 34.29 33.72
CA ASP A 896 38.85 33.87 32.85
C ASP A 896 38.49 32.59 32.06
N ASN A 897 37.21 32.45 31.69
CA ASN A 897 36.69 31.38 30.84
C ASN A 897 36.84 29.97 31.44
N GLY A 898 36.61 29.84 32.74
CA GLY A 898 36.63 28.57 33.48
C GLY A 898 38.02 28.12 33.96
N LEU A 899 39.04 28.99 33.87
CA LEU A 899 40.39 28.72 34.40
C LEU A 899 40.39 28.75 35.92
N THR A 900 39.81 29.80 36.51
CA THR A 900 39.66 29.97 37.95
C THR A 900 38.22 30.30 38.32
N TRP A 901 37.85 29.97 39.56
CA TRP A 901 36.48 30.09 40.05
C TRP A 901 36.42 30.81 41.40
N THR A 902 35.38 31.61 41.62
CA THR A 902 35.13 32.29 42.90
C THR A 902 34.73 31.31 44.01
N LYS A 903 34.67 31.80 45.24
CA LYS A 903 34.07 31.04 46.35
C LYS A 903 32.57 30.81 46.09
N PRO A 904 32.00 29.68 46.56
CA PRO A 904 30.56 29.41 46.50
C PRO A 904 29.67 30.55 47.02
N GLU A 905 28.67 30.92 46.22
CA GLU A 905 27.59 31.85 46.56
C GLU A 905 26.29 31.04 46.74
N ALA A 906 25.72 31.02 47.95
CA ALA A 906 24.44 30.37 48.19
C ALA A 906 23.28 31.18 47.59
N LEU A 907 22.33 30.51 46.95
CA LEU A 907 21.08 31.14 46.53
C LEU A 907 20.16 31.39 47.74
N PRO A 908 19.24 32.37 47.68
CA PRO A 908 18.26 32.58 48.74
C PRO A 908 17.44 31.32 49.03
N GLU A 909 17.02 31.15 50.29
CA GLU A 909 16.22 30.00 50.72
C GLU A 909 14.96 29.82 49.84
N GLY A 910 14.73 28.60 49.36
CA GLY A 910 13.61 28.27 48.48
C GLY A 910 13.85 28.47 46.98
N PHE A 911 15.07 28.84 46.56
CA PHE A 911 15.51 28.91 45.17
C PHE A 911 16.63 27.90 44.88
N LEU A 912 16.57 27.28 43.71
CA LEU A 912 17.51 26.24 43.27
C LEU A 912 18.30 26.64 42.02
N GLY A 913 17.87 27.71 41.33
CA GLY A 913 18.39 28.08 40.03
C GLY A 913 17.99 27.07 38.94
N PRO A 914 18.68 27.07 37.80
CA PRO A 914 18.31 26.22 36.66
C PRO A 914 18.58 24.75 36.98
N ILE A 915 17.60 23.86 36.80
CA ILE A 915 17.77 22.43 37.01
C ILE A 915 18.04 21.75 35.69
N LYS A 916 19.27 21.22 35.56
CA LYS A 916 19.76 20.42 34.44
C LYS A 916 19.95 21.20 33.14
N ASN A 917 18.97 21.97 32.67
CA ASN A 917 19.02 22.69 31.40
C ASN A 917 19.44 24.14 31.56
N ARG A 918 20.02 24.69 30.48
CA ARG A 918 20.54 26.05 30.41
C ARG A 918 19.42 27.09 30.62
N PRO A 919 19.67 28.16 31.40
CA PRO A 919 18.73 29.28 31.50
C PRO A 919 18.72 30.14 30.23
N LEU A 920 17.65 30.92 30.05
CA LEU A 920 17.50 31.87 28.93
C LEU A 920 17.60 33.31 29.44
N LEU A 921 18.44 34.13 28.81
CA LEU A 921 18.53 35.56 29.12
C LEU A 921 17.60 36.35 28.18
N VAL A 922 16.59 37.02 28.74
CA VAL A 922 15.63 37.87 28.03
C VAL A 922 15.58 39.23 28.72
N ASP A 923 15.90 40.30 27.98
CA ASP A 923 15.89 41.70 28.49
C ASP A 923 16.58 41.85 29.86
N GLU A 924 17.84 41.42 29.95
CA GLU A 924 18.66 41.44 31.18
C GLU A 924 18.14 40.55 32.32
N THR A 925 17.02 39.85 32.14
CA THR A 925 16.46 38.91 33.11
C THR A 925 16.84 37.49 32.73
N LEU A 926 17.55 36.81 33.62
CA LEU A 926 17.87 35.40 33.49
C LEU A 926 16.68 34.56 33.96
N ILE A 927 16.11 33.77 33.04
CA ILE A 927 14.99 32.87 33.27
C ILE A 927 15.55 31.45 33.44
N CYS A 928 15.44 30.93 34.65
CA CYS A 928 15.93 29.61 35.02
C CYS A 928 14.77 28.62 35.07
N GLY A 929 14.80 27.64 34.17
CA GLY A 929 13.90 26.49 34.23
C GLY A 929 14.23 25.62 35.44
N SER A 930 13.30 25.50 36.39
CA SER A 930 13.49 24.79 37.66
C SER A 930 12.38 23.77 37.87
N SER A 931 12.55 22.88 38.83
CA SER A 931 11.58 21.83 39.12
C SER A 931 11.75 21.20 40.48
N THR A 932 10.67 20.66 41.04
CA THR A 932 10.68 19.94 42.32
C THR A 932 10.06 18.56 42.19
N GLU A 933 10.44 17.65 43.08
CA GLU A 933 9.91 16.27 43.12
C GLU A 933 9.01 15.99 44.34
N ASN A 934 8.74 17.02 45.16
CA ASN A 934 7.89 16.91 46.34
C ASN A 934 6.41 16.86 45.94
N ASP A 935 5.76 15.72 46.19
CA ASP A 935 4.37 15.44 45.80
C ASP A 935 4.16 15.50 44.28
N GLY A 936 4.97 14.73 43.55
CA GLY A 936 4.98 14.64 42.09
C GLY A 936 6.01 15.57 41.42
N TRP A 937 6.26 15.37 40.13
CA TRP A 937 7.16 16.26 39.37
C TRP A 937 6.45 17.55 38.99
N LYS A 938 7.04 18.68 39.35
CA LYS A 938 6.48 20.02 39.13
C LYS A 938 7.54 20.91 38.50
N VAL A 939 7.18 21.62 37.43
CA VAL A 939 8.03 22.62 36.75
C VAL A 939 7.58 24.02 37.16
N HIS A 940 8.55 24.87 37.48
CA HIS A 940 8.36 26.31 37.71
C HIS A 940 9.57 27.08 37.15
N PHE A 941 9.45 28.40 37.06
CA PHE A 941 10.52 29.25 36.54
C PHE A 941 11.00 30.22 37.61
N GLU A 942 12.32 30.34 37.74
CA GLU A 942 12.99 31.24 38.68
C GLU A 942 13.68 32.36 37.88
N PHE A 943 13.62 33.61 38.36
CA PHE A 943 14.08 34.79 37.63
C PHE A 943 15.06 35.58 38.46
N THR A 944 16.11 36.09 37.83
CA THR A 944 17.03 37.07 38.41
C THR A 944 17.44 38.11 37.37
N ASN A 945 17.43 39.40 37.74
CA ASN A 945 17.84 40.52 36.90
C ASN A 945 19.20 41.12 37.31
N ASP A 946 19.83 40.55 38.34
CA ASP A 946 21.11 41.00 38.90
C ASP A 946 22.13 39.86 39.00
N LEU A 947 21.96 38.85 38.13
CA LEU A 947 22.83 37.70 37.96
C LEU A 947 22.98 36.85 39.23
N GLY A 948 21.89 36.68 39.97
CA GLY A 948 21.77 35.68 41.03
C GLY A 948 21.73 36.23 42.45
N LYS A 949 21.56 37.54 42.66
CA LYS A 949 21.46 38.13 44.01
C LYS A 949 20.00 38.22 44.47
N MET A 950 19.11 38.73 43.63
CA MET A 950 17.66 38.75 43.86
C MET A 950 16.95 37.75 42.97
N TRP A 951 15.97 37.04 43.56
CA TRP A 951 15.23 35.99 42.88
C TRP A 951 13.72 36.13 43.07
N THR A 952 12.97 35.77 42.03
CA THR A 952 11.51 35.58 42.06
C THR A 952 11.16 34.28 41.34
N LYS A 953 9.98 33.70 41.58
CA LYS A 953 9.57 32.46 40.88
C LYS A 953 8.08 32.41 40.60
N THR A 954 7.70 31.67 39.56
CA THR A 954 6.29 31.40 39.23
C THR A 954 5.70 30.32 40.14
N ASN A 955 4.37 30.21 40.12
CA ASN A 955 3.72 28.96 40.52
C ASN A 955 4.10 27.82 39.54
N PRO A 956 3.97 26.54 39.95
CA PRO A 956 4.12 25.42 39.04
C PRO A 956 3.17 25.53 37.84
N ILE A 957 3.68 25.17 36.65
CA ILE A 957 2.90 25.23 35.39
C ILE A 957 2.07 23.97 35.13
N ASN A 958 2.18 22.97 35.99
CA ASN A 958 1.50 21.69 35.87
C ASN A 958 0.82 21.27 37.17
N ASP A 959 -0.17 20.39 37.04
CA ASP A 959 -0.87 19.74 38.15
C ASP A 959 -0.52 18.24 38.24
N LYS A 960 -1.17 17.51 39.16
CA LYS A 960 -0.93 16.07 39.38
C LYS A 960 -1.26 15.17 38.18
N THR A 961 -2.04 15.66 37.21
CA THR A 961 -2.43 14.88 36.02
C THR A 961 -1.35 14.89 34.93
N CYS A 962 -0.44 15.87 34.98
CA CYS A 962 0.66 16.03 34.03
C CYS A 962 1.97 16.21 34.80
N SER A 963 2.63 15.11 35.14
CA SER A 963 3.85 15.10 35.97
C SER A 963 5.08 15.35 35.10
N ILE A 964 5.61 16.58 35.11
CA ILE A 964 6.71 17.04 34.24
C ILE A 964 7.91 17.59 35.03
N ILE A 965 9.11 17.48 34.47
CA ILE A 965 10.36 17.91 35.13
C ILE A 965 11.42 18.36 34.10
N GLN A 966 12.45 19.08 34.56
CA GLN A 966 13.64 19.46 33.79
C GLN A 966 13.29 20.19 32.48
N PRO A 967 12.70 21.40 32.57
CA PRO A 967 12.28 22.18 31.40
C PRO A 967 13.47 22.67 30.57
N SER A 968 13.36 22.68 29.25
CA SER A 968 14.24 23.43 28.34
C SER A 968 13.47 24.62 27.77
N ILE A 969 14.07 25.80 27.73
CA ILE A 969 13.39 27.03 27.29
C ILE A 969 13.82 27.38 25.87
N LEU A 970 12.86 27.49 24.97
CA LEU A 970 13.01 27.87 23.57
C LEU A 970 12.44 29.27 23.37
N GLN A 971 13.15 30.12 22.63
CA GLN A 971 12.64 31.44 22.23
C GLN A 971 12.31 31.44 20.74
N HIS A 972 11.06 31.77 20.43
CA HIS A 972 10.58 31.95 19.06
C HIS A 972 10.98 33.31 18.50
N LYS A 973 11.01 33.47 17.18
CA LYS A 973 11.39 34.72 16.50
C LYS A 973 10.48 35.91 16.85
N ASP A 974 9.24 35.65 17.22
CA ASP A 974 8.26 36.66 17.66
C ASP A 974 8.42 37.05 19.15
N GLY A 975 9.36 36.43 19.87
CA GLY A 975 9.60 36.63 21.30
C GLY A 975 8.79 35.72 22.22
N THR A 976 7.89 34.89 21.69
CA THR A 976 7.16 33.87 22.46
C THR A 976 8.14 32.86 23.04
N LEU A 977 7.95 32.50 24.32
CA LEU A 977 8.73 31.44 24.94
C LEU A 977 7.95 30.13 24.90
N GLN A 978 8.66 29.05 24.64
CA GLN A 978 8.15 27.68 24.74
C GLN A 978 9.02 26.92 25.73
N THR A 979 8.41 26.04 26.53
CA THR A 979 9.14 25.08 27.34
C THR A 979 8.83 23.68 26.84
N VAL A 980 9.86 22.84 26.75
CA VAL A 980 9.71 21.39 26.53
C VAL A 980 10.28 20.63 27.72
N CYS A 981 9.51 19.66 28.20
CA CYS A 981 9.76 18.95 29.45
C CYS A 981 9.60 17.44 29.22
N ARG A 982 10.37 16.62 29.95
CA ARG A 982 10.05 15.18 30.04
C ARG A 982 8.89 14.96 31.01
N SER A 983 8.13 13.88 30.83
CA SER A 983 6.99 13.56 31.69
C SER A 983 6.91 12.09 32.07
N GLN A 984 6.25 11.79 33.19
CA GLN A 984 5.87 10.42 33.56
C GLN A 984 4.72 9.86 32.71
N ASN A 985 4.14 10.67 31.82
CA ASN A 985 3.05 10.32 30.91
C ASN A 985 3.56 9.71 29.59
N GLU A 986 4.81 9.23 29.55
CA GLU A 986 5.46 8.61 28.38
C GLU A 986 5.62 9.49 27.13
N ALA A 987 5.52 10.82 27.29
CA ALA A 987 5.65 11.79 26.20
C ALA A 987 6.48 13.02 26.62
N VAL A 988 7.05 13.71 25.64
CA VAL A 988 7.54 15.09 25.79
C VAL A 988 6.35 16.02 25.90
N VAL A 989 6.38 16.95 26.85
CA VAL A 989 5.29 17.89 27.14
C VAL A 989 5.75 19.31 26.86
N SER A 990 4.88 20.11 26.25
CA SER A 990 5.14 21.50 25.89
C SER A 990 4.18 22.47 26.58
N SER A 991 4.62 23.72 26.76
CA SER A 991 3.79 24.86 27.15
C SER A 991 4.37 26.17 26.59
N PHE A 992 3.54 27.19 26.41
CA PHE A 992 3.93 28.50 25.85
C PHE A 992 3.72 29.64 26.83
N SER A 993 4.50 30.69 26.66
CA SER A 993 4.38 31.96 27.38
C SER A 993 4.56 33.14 26.41
N SER A 994 3.60 34.06 26.42
CA SER A 994 3.62 35.30 25.64
C SER A 994 4.07 36.53 26.45
N ASP A 995 4.37 36.36 27.75
CA ASP A 995 4.70 37.44 28.68
C ASP A 995 6.08 37.26 29.34
N LYS A 996 7.02 36.67 28.58
CA LYS A 996 8.42 36.43 28.98
C LYS A 996 8.55 35.48 30.18
N GLY A 997 7.73 34.44 30.22
CA GLY A 997 7.80 33.34 31.18
C GLY A 997 7.02 33.57 32.47
N LYS A 998 6.32 34.70 32.63
CA LYS A 998 5.57 35.02 33.86
C LYS A 998 4.32 34.18 34.00
N THR A 999 3.63 33.91 32.90
CA THR A 999 2.50 32.99 32.82
C THR A 999 2.68 32.01 31.67
N TRP A 1000 2.14 30.81 31.85
CA TRP A 1000 2.27 29.70 30.91
C TRP A 1000 0.91 29.12 30.58
N THR A 1001 0.72 28.69 29.34
CA THR A 1001 -0.48 27.96 28.93
C THR A 1001 -0.58 26.61 29.66
N LYS A 1002 -1.74 25.97 29.58
CA LYS A 1002 -1.87 24.58 30.04
C LYS A 1002 -0.90 23.69 29.27
N SER A 1003 -0.11 22.89 29.98
CA SER A 1003 0.83 21.94 29.40
C SER A 1003 0.10 20.85 28.59
N PHE A 1004 0.67 20.47 27.45
CA PHE A 1004 0.10 19.46 26.54
C PHE A 1004 1.19 18.53 25.98
N PRO A 1005 0.89 17.24 25.72
CA PRO A 1005 1.87 16.31 25.16
C PRO A 1005 2.13 16.58 23.67
N LEU A 1006 3.39 16.43 23.26
CA LEU A 1006 3.79 16.30 21.85
C LEU A 1006 3.67 14.84 21.40
N HIS A 1007 3.73 14.56 20.10
CA HIS A 1007 3.74 13.18 19.56
C HIS A 1007 5.04 12.42 19.86
N LEU A 1008 6.02 13.08 20.47
CA LEU A 1008 7.32 12.51 20.79
C LEU A 1008 7.28 11.69 22.07
N PRO A 1009 7.54 10.37 22.04
CA PRO A 1009 7.59 9.54 23.24
C PRO A 1009 8.81 9.88 24.12
N ASN A 1010 8.73 9.60 25.41
CA ASN A 1010 9.88 9.70 26.31
C ASN A 1010 9.83 8.58 27.36
N ASN A 1011 10.96 7.94 27.61
CA ASN A 1011 11.11 6.84 28.57
C ASN A 1011 11.54 7.33 29.97
N ASN A 1012 11.14 8.53 30.36
CA ASN A 1012 11.59 9.24 31.56
C ASN A 1012 13.07 9.65 31.55
N SER A 1013 13.73 9.68 30.39
CA SER A 1013 15.12 10.15 30.28
C SER A 1013 15.19 11.67 30.08
N GLY A 1014 16.28 12.26 30.55
CA GLY A 1014 16.54 13.70 30.40
C GLY A 1014 16.56 14.11 28.92
N LEU A 1015 16.06 15.31 28.62
CA LEU A 1015 16.10 15.94 27.30
C LEU A 1015 16.64 17.37 27.42
N ASP A 1016 17.25 17.88 26.36
CA ASP A 1016 17.60 19.30 26.22
C ASP A 1016 17.21 19.79 24.82
N ALA A 1017 16.86 21.06 24.69
CA ALA A 1017 16.43 21.64 23.44
C ALA A 1017 16.84 23.11 23.30
N ILE A 1018 17.16 23.52 22.07
CA ILE A 1018 17.56 24.88 21.72
C ILE A 1018 16.81 25.40 20.48
N ALA A 1019 16.68 26.72 20.38
CA ALA A 1019 16.37 27.39 19.13
C ALA A 1019 17.66 27.60 18.34
N LEU A 1020 17.66 27.19 17.06
CA LEU A 1020 18.77 27.37 16.14
C LEU A 1020 18.73 28.76 15.49
N ALA A 1021 19.89 29.26 15.07
CA ALA A 1021 20.06 30.57 14.44
C ALA A 1021 19.24 30.74 13.15
N ASP A 1022 18.92 29.66 12.44
CA ASP A 1022 18.06 29.70 11.24
C ASP A 1022 16.55 29.80 11.56
N GLY A 1023 16.17 29.64 12.82
CA GLY A 1023 14.79 29.68 13.31
C GLY A 1023 14.13 28.33 13.54
N ARG A 1024 14.84 27.22 13.29
CA ARG A 1024 14.39 25.89 13.65
C ARG A 1024 14.62 25.63 15.13
N PHE A 1025 14.06 24.54 15.64
CA PHE A 1025 14.27 24.04 16.99
C PHE A 1025 14.92 22.66 16.93
N LEU A 1026 15.85 22.38 17.84
CA LEU A 1026 16.55 21.12 17.95
C LEU A 1026 16.40 20.57 19.36
N MET A 1027 16.11 19.28 19.49
CA MET A 1027 15.99 18.59 20.76
C MET A 1027 16.80 17.29 20.76
N VAL A 1028 17.48 17.00 21.87
CA VAL A 1028 18.18 15.75 22.10
C VAL A 1028 17.46 14.97 23.19
N TYR A 1029 16.99 13.75 22.89
CA TYR A 1029 16.16 12.95 23.79
C TYR A 1029 16.15 11.47 23.40
N ASN A 1030 15.61 10.61 24.26
CA ASN A 1030 15.42 9.19 23.98
C ASN A 1030 14.03 8.91 23.40
N HIS A 1031 13.97 8.44 22.15
CA HIS A 1031 12.74 8.27 21.36
C HIS A 1031 12.05 6.91 21.59
N VAL A 1032 11.70 6.60 22.84
CA VAL A 1032 11.03 5.33 23.21
C VAL A 1032 10.04 5.60 24.34
N LYS A 1033 8.90 4.88 24.37
CA LYS A 1033 7.96 4.94 25.50
C LYS A 1033 8.50 4.15 26.70
N ALA A 1034 8.20 4.59 27.92
CA ALA A 1034 8.63 3.87 29.12
C ALA A 1034 8.10 2.41 29.12
N SER A 1035 6.85 2.20 28.71
CA SER A 1035 6.22 0.88 28.52
C SER A 1035 6.94 -0.05 27.52
N GLN A 1036 7.67 0.50 26.56
CA GLN A 1036 8.40 -0.26 25.52
C GLN A 1036 9.89 -0.44 25.85
N SER A 1037 10.44 0.38 26.74
CA SER A 1037 11.77 0.13 27.31
C SER A 1037 11.67 -1.08 28.24
N ALA A 1038 12.58 -2.07 28.13
CA ALA A 1038 12.53 -3.27 28.96
C ALA A 1038 12.46 -2.88 30.45
N TYR A 1039 11.27 -2.96 31.02
CA TYR A 1039 10.90 -2.29 32.28
C TYR A 1039 11.73 -2.77 33.47
N MET A 1040 12.35 -3.95 33.35
CA MET A 1040 13.22 -4.52 34.39
C MET A 1040 14.66 -3.98 34.40
N THR A 1041 15.13 -3.30 33.33
CA THR A 1041 16.55 -2.90 33.21
C THR A 1041 16.81 -1.39 33.08
N ARG A 1042 15.77 -0.54 33.03
CA ARG A 1042 15.89 0.94 32.89
C ARG A 1042 16.77 1.40 31.71
N MET A 1043 16.73 0.69 30.58
CA MET A 1043 17.53 1.07 29.39
C MET A 1043 17.13 2.45 28.85
N ARG A 1044 18.12 3.36 28.72
CA ARG A 1044 17.94 4.70 28.13
C ARG A 1044 18.59 4.75 26.74
N THR A 1045 17.93 4.17 25.74
CA THR A 1045 18.40 4.03 24.34
C THR A 1045 17.20 3.86 23.38
N PRO A 1046 17.30 4.26 22.09
CA PRO A 1046 18.34 5.10 21.49
C PRO A 1046 18.30 6.56 21.99
N LEU A 1047 19.41 7.28 21.84
CA LEU A 1047 19.50 8.73 22.02
C LEU A 1047 19.53 9.41 20.64
N ASN A 1048 18.57 10.29 20.39
CA ASN A 1048 18.31 10.88 19.08
C ASN A 1048 18.31 12.40 19.13
N VAL A 1049 18.51 13.02 17.97
CA VAL A 1049 18.27 14.43 17.69
C VAL A 1049 16.98 14.55 16.87
N ALA A 1050 16.05 15.34 17.37
CA ALA A 1050 14.84 15.77 16.66
C ALA A 1050 14.92 17.25 16.27
N VAL A 1051 14.30 17.60 15.14
CA VAL A 1051 14.25 18.98 14.63
C VAL A 1051 12.81 19.37 14.31
N SER A 1052 12.46 20.63 14.55
CA SER A 1052 11.15 21.20 14.24
C SER A 1052 11.27 22.59 13.62
N ASN A 1053 10.35 22.93 12.72
CA ASN A 1053 10.25 24.28 12.15
C ASN A 1053 9.36 25.22 12.99
N ASP A 1054 8.48 24.68 13.84
CA ASP A 1054 7.43 25.44 14.55
C ASP A 1054 7.36 25.13 16.06
N GLY A 1055 8.20 24.22 16.55
CA GLY A 1055 8.21 23.79 17.95
C GLY A 1055 7.10 22.80 18.31
N ILE A 1056 6.22 22.45 17.37
CA ILE A 1056 5.08 21.53 17.57
C ILE A 1056 5.30 20.22 16.80
N HIS A 1057 5.67 20.33 15.51
CA HIS A 1057 5.89 19.19 14.63
C HIS A 1057 7.39 18.92 14.53
N TRP A 1058 7.81 17.84 15.16
CA TRP A 1058 9.18 17.38 15.29
C TRP A 1058 9.42 16.09 14.50
N ASP A 1059 10.57 16.03 13.82
CA ASP A 1059 11.07 14.84 13.13
C ASP A 1059 12.34 14.34 13.79
N ASN A 1060 12.49 13.03 13.97
CA ASN A 1060 13.74 12.43 14.41
C ASN A 1060 14.69 12.33 13.21
N ILE A 1061 15.78 13.09 13.22
CA ILE A 1061 16.64 13.26 12.04
C ILE A 1061 17.97 12.50 12.18
N LEU A 1062 18.50 12.35 13.40
CA LEU A 1062 19.82 11.79 13.63
C LEU A 1062 19.82 10.90 14.88
N VAL A 1063 20.43 9.72 14.77
CA VAL A 1063 20.67 8.80 15.89
C VAL A 1063 22.10 8.98 16.38
N LEU A 1064 22.26 9.40 17.64
CA LEU A 1064 23.57 9.52 18.28
C LEU A 1064 24.06 8.16 18.76
N GLU A 1065 23.19 7.43 19.46
CA GLU A 1065 23.50 6.16 20.11
C GLU A 1065 22.29 5.24 20.08
N ASP A 1066 22.47 3.97 19.69
CA ASP A 1066 21.41 2.97 19.54
C ASP A 1066 21.77 1.59 20.12
N SER A 1067 22.92 1.47 20.78
CA SER A 1067 23.31 0.19 21.37
C SER A 1067 22.37 -0.19 22.53
N PRO A 1068 21.98 -1.47 22.65
CA PRO A 1068 21.12 -1.96 23.74
C PRO A 1068 21.95 -2.18 25.01
N ILE A 1069 22.31 -1.08 25.67
CA ILE A 1069 23.19 -1.06 26.84
C ILE A 1069 22.56 -0.30 28.02
N LYS A 1070 23.27 -0.25 29.17
CA LYS A 1070 22.80 0.36 30.44
C LYS A 1070 22.11 1.72 30.26
N GLU A 1071 22.80 2.75 29.76
CA GLU A 1071 22.26 4.13 29.83
C GLU A 1071 22.94 5.15 28.88
N TYR A 1072 22.16 5.88 28.06
CA TYR A 1072 22.54 7.13 27.41
C TYR A 1072 21.59 8.25 27.87
N SER A 1073 22.09 9.28 28.54
CA SER A 1073 21.18 10.18 29.27
C SER A 1073 21.75 11.56 29.58
N TYR A 1074 20.88 12.44 30.05
CA TYR A 1074 21.20 13.82 30.42
C TYR A 1074 21.99 14.55 29.33
N PRO A 1075 21.44 14.65 28.11
CA PRO A 1075 22.07 15.45 27.09
C PRO A 1075 22.06 16.92 27.47
N SER A 1076 23.04 17.68 27.03
CA SER A 1076 23.04 19.14 27.04
C SER A 1076 23.49 19.63 25.67
N VAL A 1077 22.81 20.65 25.15
CA VAL A 1077 23.01 21.12 23.78
C VAL A 1077 23.12 22.63 23.71
N ILE A 1078 24.07 23.12 22.90
CA ILE A 1078 24.22 24.53 22.53
C ILE A 1078 24.50 24.65 21.03
N GLN A 1079 24.31 25.85 20.48
CA GLN A 1079 24.83 26.23 19.17
C GLN A 1079 25.88 27.33 19.36
N ASP A 1080 27.06 27.15 18.76
CA ASP A 1080 28.11 28.15 18.80
C ASP A 1080 27.86 29.32 17.82
N LYS A 1081 28.70 30.35 17.91
CA LYS A 1081 28.62 31.51 17.00
C LYS A 1081 28.89 31.19 15.52
N LYS A 1082 29.50 30.04 15.21
CA LYS A 1082 29.74 29.58 13.83
C LYS A 1082 28.53 28.82 13.28
N GLY A 1083 27.54 28.55 14.12
CA GLY A 1083 26.34 27.80 13.76
C GLY A 1083 26.48 26.29 13.96
N ILE A 1084 27.56 25.79 14.55
CA ILE A 1084 27.74 24.36 14.87
C ILE A 1084 27.00 24.01 16.15
N VAL A 1085 26.36 22.84 16.16
CA VAL A 1085 25.67 22.32 17.34
C VAL A 1085 26.61 21.41 18.12
N HIS A 1086 26.70 21.67 19.42
CA HIS A 1086 27.55 20.92 20.35
C HIS A 1086 26.66 20.20 21.36
N ILE A 1087 26.84 18.89 21.48
CA ILE A 1087 26.07 18.05 22.40
C ILE A 1087 27.03 17.35 23.33
N VAL A 1088 26.74 17.37 24.63
CA VAL A 1088 27.36 16.49 25.62
C VAL A 1088 26.31 15.63 26.29
N TYR A 1089 26.66 14.41 26.69
CA TYR A 1089 25.74 13.54 27.42
C TYR A 1089 26.48 12.51 28.27
N THR A 1090 25.76 11.93 29.23
CA THR A 1090 26.26 10.81 30.03
C THR A 1090 26.22 9.54 29.21
N TRP A 1091 27.37 8.88 29.10
CA TRP A 1091 27.52 7.58 28.45
C TRP A 1091 27.78 6.52 29.53
N ARG A 1092 26.81 5.63 29.76
CA ARG A 1092 26.85 4.51 30.73
C ARG A 1092 27.06 4.88 32.19
N ARG A 1093 26.96 6.16 32.56
CA ARG A 1093 27.40 6.71 33.86
C ARG A 1093 28.90 6.50 34.13
N GLU A 1094 29.65 6.11 33.11
CA GLU A 1094 31.08 5.80 33.16
C GLU A 1094 31.86 6.92 32.45
N ASN A 1095 31.30 7.49 31.39
CA ASN A 1095 31.94 8.50 30.56
C ASN A 1095 31.04 9.70 30.29
N VAL A 1096 31.65 10.81 29.85
CA VAL A 1096 30.95 11.96 29.27
C VAL A 1096 31.36 12.05 27.80
N LYS A 1097 30.37 11.97 26.92
CA LYS A 1097 30.56 12.01 25.47
C LYS A 1097 30.30 13.41 24.93
N TYR A 1098 31.04 13.80 23.89
CA TYR A 1098 30.90 15.03 23.14
C TYR A 1098 30.70 14.73 21.65
N VAL A 1099 29.72 15.40 21.06
CA VAL A 1099 29.38 15.30 19.63
C VAL A 1099 29.25 16.68 19.02
N GLU A 1100 29.86 16.89 17.85
CA GLU A 1100 29.66 18.07 17.00
C GLU A 1100 28.75 17.70 15.84
N ILE A 1101 27.78 18.55 15.54
CA ILE A 1101 26.83 18.36 14.44
C ILE A 1101 26.78 19.60 13.56
N ASP A 1102 26.79 19.37 12.25
CA ASP A 1102 26.43 20.37 11.25
C ASP A 1102 24.90 20.44 11.09
N PRO A 1103 24.22 21.48 11.63
CA PRO A 1103 22.77 21.57 11.53
C PRO A 1103 22.26 21.81 10.11
N SER A 1104 23.13 22.23 9.16
CA SER A 1104 22.73 22.39 7.76
C SER A 1104 22.40 21.05 7.07
N GLN A 1105 22.88 19.94 7.63
CA GLN A 1105 22.61 18.58 7.14
C GLN A 1105 21.43 17.90 7.84
N LEU A 1106 20.76 18.60 8.77
CA LEU A 1106 19.56 18.10 9.43
C LEU A 1106 18.31 18.48 8.64
N TYR A 1107 18.01 17.75 7.57
CA TYR A 1107 16.88 18.05 6.69
C TYR A 1107 15.52 17.81 7.37
N VAL A 1108 14.58 18.74 7.22
CA VAL A 1108 13.20 18.64 7.72
C VAL A 1108 12.26 18.82 6.54
N LEU A 1109 11.29 17.92 6.36
CA LEU A 1109 10.31 18.06 5.28
C LEU A 1109 9.50 19.36 5.48
N PRO A 1110 9.32 20.16 4.43
CA PRO A 1110 8.40 21.30 4.47
C PRO A 1110 6.98 20.86 4.84
N ALA A 1111 6.25 21.67 5.61
CA ALA A 1111 4.91 21.31 6.08
C ALA A 1111 3.86 21.12 4.95
N ASN A 1112 4.15 21.58 3.73
CA ASN A 1112 3.34 21.38 2.53
C ASN A 1112 3.68 20.11 1.73
N VAL A 1113 4.72 19.38 2.15
CA VAL A 1113 5.16 18.10 1.56
C VAL A 1113 4.76 16.92 2.45
N LYS A 1114 4.66 17.13 3.77
CA LYS A 1114 3.97 16.21 4.70
C LYS A 1114 2.46 16.30 4.50
#